data_AF-A0A838WJ03-F1
#
_entry.id   AF-A0A838WJ03-F1
#
_cell.length_a   1.000
_cell.length_b   1.000
_cell.length_c   1.000
_cell.angle_alpha   90.00
_cell.angle_beta   90.00
_cell.angle_gamma   90.00
#
_symmetry.space_group_name_H-M   'P 1'
#
loop_
_entity.id
_entity.type
_entity.pdbx_description
1 polymer ?
#
loop_
_entity_poly.entity_id
_entity_poly.type
_entity_poly.pdbx_seq_one_letter_code
_entity_poly.pdbx_strand_id
1 'polypeptide(L)'
;MKIPVKLQELIQQPEAAILSISTLMGQKLALVDCTNIAELTPEQLDLIFTHIPQEWDDKDITEIFNSDTCTQTFTNQLLAYIDQRLGRTPQPSTITNYELRITNYLDIFNFRNQIIGDYRRYIESFLKIRDPRVQQFVNQELEKGQLWTNPLVQLNPKYRPGATVNELVKNGILHPDCTQYFSKNGHPFNFHYHQKQAFETAKKQEPYVLTTGTGSGKSMTYVVPIFDDLLRHPEIQGVRAILVYPMNALINSQEEELNKFLNNVPNSHIRVAKYTGQENLSTKIEIQNNPPHILLTNYVMLELMLSRIQEEKLVASPELKFLVLDELHTYRGRQGADVAILIRKLRQRCGKIAAWGNNYQLLCIGTSATMSTEGIRAERRQVVADVASKLFGVKIKPDNVIDETLERSIKRPQPTITELRESIDRGLPPEPEQTLENFQNHPLSHWIEMTFGLEDKQGHLVRRTPISLENAAEKLADETQLSHHTCLEFLKKMFLWGSKVKGLAFRLHQFISQGGSVYSTIETPEKRFLTLEGQYTTTEERLLYPLVFCRECGHDYYVIHYNEDKQVVLPQLPTSLDMNPEYADTKTGYLTLDEPGLWDPYKDEERLPDSWFTETKKNGRVPRKDYAKFIPQKLQILPNGKVTTSLLQGTTCWFVPRPFRVCLNCGVVHDGNKNEFTKLSRLSSEGRSTATTLLCLSTVSRLKQVFTGEKAQAAKILSFTDNRQDASLQAGHFNDFVQTSFLRAALLGALQSKGKLTHSELVGEVIKQMGISQKDYAKEKAEFGKGKTRNEKAFQDLIEYRLYEDLRRGWRIVQPNLEQCGLLVIEYDGLEEICTNKDIWNKHRHPVLLQATPQERLTAALALLNHLRRELAIDARLLQSDNKDSLLRDVFQTIKEPWVFDENEKWHFAKFATIDGNYKAKSQHKAPVKLTTQSKIGRFLRSPKAWSLRSELLTETEYNTLISTFITALADAGFLITKNGIQLQISSLVWKFSI
;
A
#
# COMPACT_ATOMS: atom_id res chain seq x y z
N MET A 1 -10.43 -37.96 30.54
CA MET A 1 -11.09 -36.95 31.40
C MET A 1 -9.97 -36.28 32.18
N LYS A 2 -9.73 -34.97 32.01
CA LYS A 2 -8.63 -34.28 32.70
C LYS A 2 -9.06 -33.93 34.13
N ILE A 3 -8.15 -34.05 35.09
CA ILE A 3 -8.39 -33.68 36.49
C ILE A 3 -8.43 -32.16 36.56
N PRO A 4 -9.55 -31.54 36.98
CA PRO A 4 -9.62 -30.09 37.15
C PRO A 4 -8.82 -29.67 38.39
N VAL A 5 -7.92 -28.71 38.23
CA VAL A 5 -7.09 -28.19 39.31
C VAL A 5 -7.19 -26.68 39.35
N LYS A 6 -7.51 -26.09 40.50
CA LYS A 6 -7.50 -24.63 40.66
C LYS A 6 -6.10 -24.16 41.01
N LEU A 7 -5.53 -23.31 40.17
CA LEU A 7 -4.17 -22.79 40.34
C LEU A 7 -4.02 -22.02 41.66
N GLN A 8 -5.04 -21.25 42.04
CA GLN A 8 -5.06 -20.51 43.31
C GLN A 8 -4.97 -21.39 44.55
N GLU A 9 -5.57 -22.58 44.51
CA GLU A 9 -5.51 -23.56 45.60
C GLU A 9 -4.20 -24.34 45.56
N LEU A 10 -3.69 -24.62 44.35
CA LEU A 10 -2.44 -25.37 44.12
C LEU A 10 -1.20 -24.65 44.66
N ILE A 11 -1.07 -23.34 44.41
CA ILE A 11 0.09 -22.55 44.83
C ILE A 11 0.17 -22.34 46.36
N GLN A 12 -0.89 -22.69 47.10
CA GLN A 12 -0.92 -22.67 48.57
C GLN A 12 -0.56 -24.02 49.20
N GLN A 13 -0.35 -25.06 48.38
CA GLN A 13 -0.01 -26.41 48.85
C GLN A 13 1.51 -26.58 49.08
N PRO A 14 1.93 -27.59 49.87
CA PRO A 14 3.34 -27.95 49.99
C PRO A 14 3.95 -28.31 48.64
N GLU A 15 5.26 -28.08 48.47
CA GLU A 15 6.02 -28.32 47.24
C GLU A 15 5.78 -29.71 46.62
N ALA A 16 5.72 -30.75 47.45
CA ALA A 16 5.46 -32.13 47.01
C ALA A 16 4.10 -32.31 46.30
N ALA A 17 3.08 -31.55 46.70
CA ALA A 17 1.78 -31.57 46.05
C ALA A 17 1.80 -30.85 44.69
N ILE A 18 2.53 -29.73 44.59
CA ILE A 18 2.70 -28.99 43.34
C ILE A 18 3.46 -29.84 42.31
N LEU A 19 4.53 -30.53 42.72
CA LEU A 19 5.30 -31.43 41.85
C LEU A 19 4.46 -32.63 41.35
N SER A 20 3.55 -33.13 42.20
CA SER A 20 2.61 -34.21 41.82
C SER A 20 1.65 -33.75 40.73
N ILE A 21 1.12 -32.53 40.84
CA ILE A 21 0.27 -31.94 39.80
C ILE A 21 1.07 -31.58 38.55
N SER A 22 2.29 -31.06 38.69
CA SER A 22 3.20 -30.81 37.56
C SER A 22 3.45 -32.07 36.73
N THR A 23 3.58 -33.23 37.39
CA THR A 23 3.71 -34.53 36.72
C THR A 23 2.45 -34.89 35.91
N LEU A 24 1.27 -34.66 36.48
CA LEU A 24 -0.01 -34.88 35.77
C LEU A 24 -0.20 -33.89 34.61
N MET A 25 0.30 -32.66 34.74
CA MET A 25 0.32 -31.67 33.67
C MET A 25 1.26 -32.11 32.53
N GLY A 26 2.47 -32.58 32.83
CA GLY A 26 3.40 -33.12 31.82
C GLY A 26 2.85 -34.35 31.06
N GLN A 27 1.90 -35.07 31.64
CA GLN A 27 1.19 -36.19 31.01
C GLN A 27 -0.13 -35.80 30.32
N LYS A 28 -0.48 -34.50 30.28
CA LYS A 28 -1.75 -33.95 29.76
C LYS A 28 -3.00 -34.52 30.47
N LEU A 29 -2.87 -34.95 31.72
CA LEU A 29 -3.94 -35.53 32.55
C LEU A 29 -4.60 -34.52 33.51
N ALA A 30 -4.04 -33.32 33.66
CA ALA A 30 -4.61 -32.22 34.44
C ALA A 30 -5.03 -31.04 33.55
N LEU A 31 -6.10 -30.33 33.94
CA LEU A 31 -6.50 -29.06 33.36
C LEU A 31 -6.59 -28.01 34.47
N VAL A 32 -5.77 -26.97 34.35
CA VAL A 32 -5.56 -25.95 35.38
C VAL A 32 -6.45 -24.74 35.13
N ASP A 33 -7.32 -24.45 36.09
CA ASP A 33 -8.15 -23.25 36.17
C ASP A 33 -7.36 -22.09 36.80
N CYS A 34 -7.25 -20.98 36.07
CA CYS A 34 -6.46 -19.80 36.42
C CYS A 34 -7.30 -18.65 36.98
N THR A 35 -8.56 -18.88 37.31
CA THR A 35 -9.47 -17.84 37.83
C THR A 35 -8.83 -17.15 39.05
N ASN A 36 -8.85 -15.81 39.05
CA ASN A 36 -8.26 -14.94 40.09
C ASN A 36 -6.72 -14.95 40.22
N ILE A 37 -5.98 -15.43 39.21
CA ILE A 37 -4.51 -15.28 39.15
C ILE A 37 -4.13 -14.11 38.24
N ALA A 38 -3.42 -13.13 38.80
CA ALA A 38 -2.90 -11.97 38.06
C ALA A 38 -1.45 -12.19 37.59
N GLU A 39 -0.60 -12.72 38.46
CA GLU A 39 0.80 -13.10 38.21
C GLU A 39 1.24 -14.16 39.23
N LEU A 40 2.29 -14.91 38.89
CA LEU A 40 3.00 -15.83 39.79
C LEU A 40 4.46 -15.39 39.98
N THR A 41 5.11 -15.77 41.08
CA THR A 41 6.55 -15.53 41.22
C THR A 41 7.36 -16.45 40.31
N PRO A 42 8.60 -16.09 39.93
CA PRO A 42 9.47 -16.97 39.14
C PRO A 42 9.64 -18.36 39.79
N GLU A 43 9.77 -18.42 41.12
CA GLU A 43 9.92 -19.71 41.82
C GLU A 43 8.67 -20.59 41.71
N GLN A 44 7.48 -19.98 41.71
CA GLN A 44 6.23 -20.71 41.53
C GLN A 44 6.07 -21.23 40.09
N LEU A 45 6.49 -20.45 39.09
CA LEU A 45 6.50 -20.87 37.69
C LEU A 45 7.48 -22.02 37.45
N ASP A 46 8.69 -21.92 37.99
CA ASP A 46 9.69 -23.00 37.93
C ASP A 46 9.15 -24.30 38.53
N LEU A 47 8.49 -24.20 39.69
CA LEU A 47 7.93 -25.35 40.40
C LEU A 47 6.76 -26.01 39.66
N ILE A 48 5.86 -25.23 39.07
CA ILE A 48 4.74 -25.74 38.26
C ILE A 48 5.24 -26.40 36.98
N PHE A 49 6.29 -25.86 36.36
CA PHE A 49 6.83 -26.34 35.09
C PHE A 49 7.94 -27.40 35.22
N THR A 50 8.25 -27.85 36.44
CA THR A 50 9.36 -28.77 36.72
C THR A 50 9.26 -30.09 35.92
N HIS A 51 8.07 -30.71 35.86
CA HIS A 51 7.86 -31.99 35.16
C HIS A 51 7.19 -31.83 33.79
N ILE A 52 7.11 -30.60 33.28
CA ILE A 52 6.59 -30.31 31.93
C ILE A 52 7.78 -30.34 30.95
N PRO A 53 7.70 -31.06 29.83
CA PRO A 53 8.80 -31.12 28.85
C PRO A 53 9.28 -29.71 28.42
N GLN A 54 10.59 -29.58 28.14
CA GLN A 54 11.19 -28.28 27.79
C GLN A 54 10.83 -27.84 26.38
N GLU A 55 10.54 -28.79 25.48
CA GLU A 55 10.22 -28.59 24.07
C GLU A 55 8.76 -28.19 23.79
N TRP A 56 7.90 -28.16 24.82
CA TRP A 56 6.49 -27.80 24.66
C TRP A 56 6.32 -26.31 24.33
N ASP A 57 5.57 -26.05 23.25
CA ASP A 57 5.22 -24.70 22.82
C ASP A 57 3.86 -24.26 23.35
N ASP A 58 3.45 -23.05 22.98
CA ASP A 58 2.20 -22.42 23.41
C ASP A 58 0.98 -23.33 23.18
N LYS A 59 0.97 -24.13 22.11
CA LYS A 59 -0.16 -25.03 21.81
C LYS A 59 -0.23 -26.16 22.82
N ASP A 60 0.90 -26.79 23.15
CA ASP A 60 0.94 -27.85 24.13
C ASP A 60 0.57 -27.36 25.54
N ILE A 61 0.97 -26.13 25.89
CA ILE A 61 0.65 -25.51 27.18
C ILE A 61 -0.83 -25.09 27.28
N THR A 62 -1.45 -24.65 26.18
CA THR A 62 -2.90 -24.35 26.15
C THR A 62 -3.78 -25.59 26.32
N GLU A 63 -3.24 -26.80 26.20
CA GLU A 63 -4.00 -28.02 26.50
C GLU A 63 -4.08 -28.31 28.01
N ILE A 64 -3.16 -27.77 28.82
CA ILE A 64 -3.11 -28.04 30.27
C ILE A 64 -3.57 -26.85 31.11
N PHE A 65 -3.63 -25.65 30.55
CA PHE A 65 -4.23 -24.47 31.17
C PHE A 65 -5.56 -24.12 30.48
N ASN A 66 -6.59 -23.82 31.26
CA ASN A 66 -7.86 -23.37 30.72
C ASN A 66 -7.78 -21.90 30.30
N SER A 67 -7.67 -21.65 28.98
CA SER A 67 -7.55 -20.32 28.39
C SER A 67 -8.69 -19.37 28.76
N ASP A 68 -9.90 -19.90 28.99
CA ASP A 68 -11.08 -19.11 29.34
C ASP A 68 -11.00 -18.52 30.75
N THR A 69 -10.06 -19.00 31.57
CA THR A 69 -9.88 -18.60 32.97
C THR A 69 -8.61 -17.77 33.21
N CYS A 70 -7.75 -17.60 32.20
CA CYS A 70 -6.52 -16.83 32.30
C CYS A 70 -6.76 -15.32 32.14
N THR A 71 -6.18 -14.51 33.02
CA THR A 71 -6.14 -13.05 32.83
C THR A 71 -5.10 -12.68 31.77
N GLN A 72 -5.29 -11.55 31.06
CA GLN A 72 -4.34 -11.11 30.03
C GLN A 72 -2.91 -10.93 30.57
N THR A 73 -2.78 -10.42 31.80
CA THR A 73 -1.49 -10.23 32.49
C THR A 73 -0.79 -11.57 32.71
N PHE A 74 -1.53 -12.56 33.24
CA PHE A 74 -0.98 -13.90 33.48
C PHE A 74 -0.66 -14.64 32.18
N THR A 75 -1.49 -14.51 31.14
CA THR A 75 -1.22 -15.05 29.80
C THR A 75 0.09 -14.49 29.23
N ASN A 76 0.33 -13.18 29.36
CA ASN A 76 1.57 -12.57 28.89
C ASN A 76 2.80 -13.06 29.69
N GLN A 77 2.65 -13.25 31.00
CA GLN A 77 3.70 -13.80 31.86
C GLN A 77 4.04 -15.25 31.48
N LEU A 78 3.01 -16.07 31.23
CA LEU A 78 3.15 -17.47 30.84
C LEU A 78 3.86 -17.61 29.49
N LEU A 79 3.46 -16.80 28.49
CA LEU A 79 4.08 -16.78 27.17
C LEU A 79 5.54 -16.32 27.22
N ALA A 80 5.84 -15.26 27.97
CA ALA A 80 7.22 -14.79 28.16
C ALA A 80 8.10 -15.86 28.81
N TYR A 81 7.55 -16.62 29.77
CA TYR A 81 8.24 -17.72 30.43
C TYR A 81 8.44 -18.94 29.50
N ILE A 82 7.46 -19.28 28.65
CA ILE A 82 7.60 -20.32 27.62
C ILE A 82 8.67 -19.94 26.58
N ASP A 83 8.65 -18.70 26.10
CA ASP A 83 9.65 -18.18 25.16
C ASP A 83 11.06 -18.27 25.76
N GLN A 84 11.21 -17.91 27.04
CA GLN A 84 12.47 -18.06 27.76
C GLN A 84 12.91 -19.53 27.87
N ARG A 85 12.00 -20.48 28.18
CA ARG A 85 12.29 -21.93 28.22
C ARG A 85 12.74 -22.47 26.85
N LEU A 86 12.19 -21.94 25.75
CA LEU A 86 12.49 -22.35 24.38
C LEU A 86 13.69 -21.60 23.75
N GLY A 87 14.34 -20.70 24.50
CA GLY A 87 15.45 -19.88 23.99
C GLY A 87 15.02 -18.88 22.91
N ARG A 88 13.73 -18.55 22.84
CA ARG A 88 13.18 -17.54 21.93
C ARG A 88 13.35 -16.16 22.57
N THR A 89 13.90 -15.20 21.82
CA THR A 89 13.77 -13.78 22.22
C THR A 89 12.28 -13.46 22.28
N PRO A 90 11.76 -12.90 23.40
CA PRO A 90 10.35 -12.59 23.53
C PRO A 90 9.95 -11.70 22.35
N GLN A 91 9.14 -12.23 21.44
CA GLN A 91 8.51 -11.37 20.46
C GLN A 91 7.58 -10.44 21.23
N PRO A 92 7.60 -9.11 20.99
CA PRO A 92 6.58 -8.26 21.55
C PRO A 92 5.24 -8.78 21.04
N SER A 93 4.48 -9.43 21.94
CA SER A 93 3.21 -10.08 21.67
C SER A 93 2.33 -9.14 20.85
N THR A 94 1.92 -9.62 19.68
CA THR A 94 0.82 -9.10 18.89
C THR A 94 -0.38 -8.84 19.80
N ILE A 95 -0.92 -7.61 19.69
CA ILE A 95 -2.00 -7.05 20.51
C ILE A 95 -1.56 -6.70 21.95
N THR A 96 -0.47 -5.95 22.08
CA THR A 96 -0.55 -4.84 23.04
C THR A 96 -1.52 -3.81 22.46
N ASN A 97 -2.69 -3.68 23.09
CA ASN A 97 -3.27 -2.34 23.27
C ASN A 97 -2.20 -1.53 24.00
N TYR A 98 -1.23 -1.00 23.26
CA TYR A 98 -0.33 0.01 23.76
C TYR A 98 -1.24 1.11 24.29
N GLU A 99 -1.27 1.29 25.60
CA GLU A 99 -1.91 2.45 26.19
C GLU A 99 -1.34 3.67 25.49
N LEU A 100 -2.17 4.23 24.60
CA LEU A 100 -1.86 5.37 23.77
C LEU A 100 -1.66 6.56 24.70
N ARG A 101 -0.42 6.80 25.12
CA ARG A 101 -0.06 8.11 25.65
C ARG A 101 -0.22 9.10 24.50
N ILE A 102 -1.31 9.85 24.53
CA ILE A 102 -1.53 10.99 23.62
C ILE A 102 -0.41 11.99 23.89
N THR A 103 0.62 11.98 23.05
CA THR A 103 1.70 12.97 23.10
C THR A 103 1.38 14.10 22.13
N ASN A 104 1.51 15.35 22.56
CA ASN A 104 1.39 16.54 21.69
C ASN A 104 2.52 16.67 20.63
N TYR A 105 3.38 15.64 20.54
CA TYR A 105 4.60 15.57 19.75
C TYR A 105 4.67 14.22 19.04
N LEU A 106 5.14 14.24 17.80
CA LEU A 106 5.31 13.05 16.97
C LEU A 106 6.73 12.50 17.16
N ASP A 107 6.85 11.30 17.72
CA ASP A 107 8.06 10.49 17.56
C ASP A 107 8.08 9.91 16.15
N ILE A 108 8.81 10.58 15.25
CA ILE A 108 8.85 10.20 13.83
C ILE A 108 9.51 8.84 13.59
N PHE A 109 10.43 8.40 14.46
CA PHE A 109 11.12 7.12 14.32
C PHE A 109 10.19 5.97 14.68
N ASN A 110 9.49 6.08 15.81
CA ASN A 110 8.48 5.11 16.20
C ASN A 110 7.31 5.10 15.19
N PHE A 111 6.84 6.28 14.78
CA PHE A 111 5.82 6.41 13.75
C PHE A 111 6.20 5.69 12.44
N ARG A 112 7.43 5.86 11.97
CA ARG A 112 7.96 5.12 10.81
C ARG A 112 7.96 3.61 11.06
N ASN A 113 8.45 3.16 12.21
CA ASN A 113 8.55 1.72 12.52
C ASN A 113 7.19 1.06 12.54
N GLN A 114 6.18 1.76 13.05
CA GLN A 114 4.81 1.30 13.04
C GLN A 114 4.23 1.18 11.62
N ILE A 115 4.47 2.16 10.74
CA ILE A 115 4.02 2.11 9.34
C ILE A 115 4.69 0.96 8.60
N ILE A 116 6.00 0.80 8.75
CA ILE A 116 6.75 -0.30 8.14
C ILE A 116 6.30 -1.65 8.72
N GLY A 117 5.98 -1.72 10.01
CA GLY A 117 5.41 -2.91 10.64
C GLY A 117 4.05 -3.30 10.04
N ASP A 118 3.17 -2.34 9.79
CA ASP A 118 1.88 -2.59 9.12
C ASP A 118 2.08 -3.12 7.69
N TYR A 119 3.01 -2.51 6.95
CA TYR A 119 3.34 -2.94 5.60
C TYR A 119 3.99 -4.34 5.56
N ARG A 120 4.91 -4.62 6.49
CA ARG A 120 5.54 -5.93 6.66
C ARG A 120 4.50 -7.02 6.93
N ARG A 121 3.61 -6.80 7.91
CA ARG A 121 2.53 -7.76 8.24
C ARG A 121 1.63 -8.03 7.03
N TYR A 122 1.34 -7.01 6.24
CA TYR A 122 0.57 -7.18 5.01
C TYR A 122 1.30 -8.08 4.01
N ILE A 123 2.59 -7.83 3.72
CA ILE A 123 3.37 -8.66 2.78
C ILE A 123 3.46 -10.11 3.26
N GLU A 124 3.78 -10.32 4.53
CA GLU A 124 3.93 -11.65 5.12
C GLU A 124 2.61 -12.45 5.07
N SER A 125 1.45 -11.77 5.16
CA SER A 125 0.14 -12.44 5.15
C SER A 125 -0.21 -13.17 3.84
N PHE A 126 0.40 -12.80 2.70
CA PHE A 126 0.14 -13.45 1.41
C PHE A 126 1.20 -14.46 1.00
N LEU A 127 2.25 -14.62 1.82
CA LEU A 127 3.41 -15.43 1.49
C LEU A 127 3.42 -16.68 2.36
N LYS A 128 3.02 -17.80 1.77
CA LYS A 128 3.17 -19.13 2.35
C LYS A 128 4.37 -19.79 1.69
N ILE A 129 5.41 -20.09 2.46
CA ILE A 129 6.60 -20.81 2.00
C ILE A 129 6.68 -22.11 2.78
N ARG A 130 6.78 -23.24 2.06
CA ARG A 130 6.93 -24.56 2.67
C ARG A 130 8.37 -24.86 3.06
N ASP A 131 9.32 -24.52 2.19
CA ASP A 131 10.74 -24.82 2.43
C ASP A 131 11.28 -23.96 3.59
N PRO A 132 11.75 -24.57 4.69
CA PRO A 132 12.22 -23.83 5.87
C PRO A 132 13.45 -22.95 5.60
N ARG A 133 14.37 -23.37 4.70
CA ARG A 133 15.57 -22.61 4.35
C ARG A 133 15.21 -21.38 3.54
N VAL A 134 14.26 -21.50 2.59
CA VAL A 134 13.75 -20.35 1.84
C VAL A 134 12.99 -19.40 2.77
N GLN A 135 12.17 -19.92 3.68
CA GLN A 135 11.45 -19.11 4.65
C GLN A 135 12.41 -18.36 5.58
N GLN A 136 13.43 -19.04 6.12
CA GLN A 136 14.45 -18.44 6.96
C GLN A 136 15.24 -17.36 6.20
N PHE A 137 15.63 -17.63 4.95
CA PHE A 137 16.31 -16.66 4.09
C PHE A 137 15.45 -15.40 3.89
N VAL A 138 14.18 -15.57 3.53
CA VAL A 138 13.26 -14.44 3.35
C VAL A 138 13.11 -13.63 4.64
N ASN A 139 12.89 -14.29 5.78
CA ASN A 139 12.74 -13.62 7.07
C ASN A 139 13.99 -12.79 7.42
N GLN A 140 15.19 -13.35 7.22
CA GLN A 140 16.45 -12.65 7.47
C GLN A 140 16.62 -11.42 6.58
N GLU A 141 16.29 -11.51 5.29
CA GLU A 141 16.39 -10.37 4.37
C GLU A 141 15.36 -9.27 4.67
N LEU A 142 14.15 -9.65 5.10
CA LEU A 142 13.14 -8.70 5.57
C LEU A 142 13.57 -8.01 6.88
N GLU A 143 14.22 -8.74 7.79
CA GLU A 143 14.79 -8.20 9.04
C GLU A 143 15.93 -7.22 8.79
N LYS A 144 16.80 -7.49 7.82
CA LYS A 144 17.83 -6.54 7.35
C LYS A 144 17.24 -5.29 6.67
N GLY A 145 15.93 -5.28 6.42
CA GLY A 145 15.25 -4.15 5.81
C GLY A 145 15.48 -4.04 4.30
N GLN A 146 15.74 -5.14 3.59
CA GLN A 146 16.03 -5.11 2.16
C GLN A 146 14.90 -4.48 1.32
N LEU A 147 13.64 -4.64 1.77
CA LEU A 147 12.49 -3.99 1.14
C LEU A 147 12.19 -2.58 1.67
N TRP A 148 12.73 -2.22 2.82
CA TRP A 148 12.50 -0.95 3.52
C TRP A 148 13.77 -0.48 4.21
N THR A 149 14.74 -0.04 3.42
CA THR A 149 16.08 0.33 3.91
C THR A 149 16.00 1.33 5.05
N ASN A 150 17.06 1.40 5.85
CA ASN A 150 17.19 2.40 6.90
C ASN A 150 16.92 3.80 6.32
N PRO A 151 16.07 4.61 6.98
CA PRO A 151 15.67 5.88 6.43
C PRO A 151 16.84 6.87 6.44
N LEU A 152 16.95 7.68 5.38
CA LEU A 152 17.96 8.74 5.35
C LEU A 152 17.44 9.95 6.12
N VAL A 153 18.31 10.52 6.96
CA VAL A 153 18.02 11.76 7.68
C VAL A 153 18.63 12.93 6.93
N GLN A 154 17.80 13.94 6.66
CA GLN A 154 18.23 15.18 6.02
C GLN A 154 17.85 16.36 6.91
N LEU A 155 18.84 17.15 7.32
CA LEU A 155 18.59 18.43 7.99
C LEU A 155 18.21 19.51 6.98
N ASN A 156 17.36 20.44 7.41
CA ASN A 156 17.10 21.69 6.70
C ASN A 156 18.10 22.74 7.18
N PRO A 157 19.12 23.10 6.37
CA PRO A 157 20.12 24.06 6.80
C PRO A 157 19.54 25.47 6.86
N LYS A 158 20.15 26.33 7.68
CA LYS A 158 19.78 27.74 7.78
C LYS A 158 20.37 28.52 6.60
N TYR A 159 19.52 29.27 5.89
CA TYR A 159 19.98 30.21 4.88
C TYR A 159 20.52 31.49 5.53
N ARG A 160 21.59 32.03 4.97
CA ARG A 160 22.16 33.31 5.39
C ARG A 160 21.12 34.44 5.21
N PRO A 161 20.86 35.27 6.23
CA PRO A 161 19.99 36.43 6.08
C PRO A 161 20.61 37.45 5.11
N GLY A 162 19.78 38.08 4.30
CA GLY A 162 20.18 39.03 3.26
C GLY A 162 19.95 40.48 3.66
N ALA A 163 18.67 40.89 3.66
CA ALA A 163 18.22 42.22 4.06
C ALA A 163 16.70 42.23 4.27
N THR A 164 16.21 43.14 5.09
CA THR A 164 14.78 43.41 5.22
C THR A 164 14.25 44.23 4.04
N VAL A 165 12.95 44.16 3.77
CA VAL A 165 12.31 45.00 2.73
C VAL A 165 12.58 46.50 2.96
N ASN A 166 12.59 46.95 4.22
CA ASN A 166 12.85 48.35 4.58
C ASN A 166 14.29 48.78 4.24
N GLU A 167 15.28 47.92 4.51
CA GLU A 167 16.68 48.19 4.15
C GLU A 167 16.86 48.24 2.64
N LEU A 168 16.20 47.35 1.90
CA LEU A 168 16.26 47.32 0.44
C LEU A 168 15.63 48.58 -0.19
N VAL A 169 14.52 49.07 0.38
CA VAL A 169 13.90 50.35 -0.01
C VAL A 169 14.82 51.52 0.32
N LYS A 170 15.37 51.58 1.53
CA LYS A 170 16.30 52.65 1.96
C LYS A 170 17.54 52.73 1.06
N ASN A 171 18.03 51.58 0.60
CA ASN A 171 19.17 51.49 -0.33
C ASN A 171 18.76 51.70 -1.80
N GLY A 172 17.51 52.05 -2.07
CA GLY A 172 16.97 52.29 -3.40
C GLY A 172 16.94 51.05 -4.30
N ILE A 173 17.06 49.84 -3.75
CA ILE A 173 16.93 48.58 -4.50
C ILE A 173 15.48 48.31 -4.85
N LEU A 174 14.55 48.58 -3.93
CA LEU A 174 13.12 48.39 -4.10
C LEU A 174 12.34 49.72 -4.02
N HIS A 175 11.15 49.77 -4.62
CA HIS A 175 10.20 50.88 -4.56
C HIS A 175 9.62 51.00 -3.14
N PRO A 176 9.37 52.22 -2.61
CA PRO A 176 8.80 52.41 -1.28
C PRO A 176 7.57 51.58 -0.97
N ASP A 177 6.62 51.49 -1.91
CA ASP A 177 5.37 50.73 -1.71
C ASP A 177 5.56 49.22 -1.59
N CYS A 178 6.75 48.67 -1.93
CA CYS A 178 7.05 47.26 -1.70
C CYS A 178 6.88 46.85 -0.22
N THR A 179 7.06 47.77 0.73
CA THR A 179 6.85 47.48 2.15
C THR A 179 5.40 47.13 2.48
N GLN A 180 4.43 47.63 1.71
CA GLN A 180 3.01 47.37 1.90
C GLN A 180 2.66 45.94 1.44
N TYR A 181 3.17 45.52 0.28
CA TYR A 181 2.94 44.18 -0.27
C TYR A 181 3.70 43.09 0.50
N PHE A 182 4.98 43.33 0.81
CA PHE A 182 5.90 42.33 1.36
C PHE A 182 6.01 42.43 2.89
N SER A 183 4.88 42.21 3.56
CA SER A 183 4.77 42.13 5.01
C SER A 183 3.95 40.91 5.43
N LYS A 184 4.17 40.41 6.65
CA LYS A 184 3.38 39.33 7.24
C LYS A 184 3.00 39.68 8.67
N ASN A 185 1.69 39.75 8.92
CA ASN A 185 1.12 40.18 10.20
C ASN A 185 1.68 41.52 10.68
N GLY A 186 1.85 42.48 9.77
CA GLY A 186 2.41 43.80 10.08
C GLY A 186 3.94 43.85 10.24
N HIS A 187 4.64 42.71 10.15
CA HIS A 187 6.09 42.68 10.21
C HIS A 187 6.72 42.68 8.80
N PRO A 188 7.78 43.46 8.56
CA PRO A 188 8.47 43.49 7.27
C PRO A 188 9.13 42.14 6.97
N PHE A 189 9.10 41.71 5.70
CA PHE A 189 9.83 40.51 5.30
C PHE A 189 11.34 40.68 5.46
N ASN A 190 11.98 39.60 5.92
CA ASN A 190 13.42 39.44 5.94
C ASN A 190 13.82 38.45 4.84
N PHE A 191 14.47 38.95 3.80
CA PHE A 191 14.86 38.15 2.64
C PHE A 191 16.20 37.47 2.88
N HIS A 192 16.35 36.27 2.34
CA HIS A 192 17.62 35.55 2.33
C HIS A 192 18.64 36.21 1.41
N TYR A 193 19.93 35.91 1.62
CA TYR A 193 21.02 36.52 0.86
C TYR A 193 20.89 36.26 -0.65
N HIS A 194 20.53 35.04 -1.07
CA HIS A 194 20.31 34.74 -2.49
C HIS A 194 19.14 35.51 -3.10
N GLN A 195 18.11 35.83 -2.31
CA GLN A 195 16.99 36.68 -2.77
C GLN A 195 17.45 38.12 -2.98
N LYS A 196 18.22 38.67 -2.04
CA LYS A 196 18.86 39.98 -2.20
C LYS A 196 19.73 40.04 -3.47
N GLN A 197 20.55 39.02 -3.72
CA GLN A 197 21.37 38.94 -4.93
C GLN A 197 20.53 38.94 -6.21
N ALA A 198 19.38 38.25 -6.20
CA ALA A 198 18.47 38.26 -7.34
C ALA A 198 17.87 39.65 -7.57
N PHE A 199 17.51 40.38 -6.51
CA PHE A 199 16.98 41.74 -6.62
C PHE A 199 18.03 42.71 -7.18
N GLU A 200 19.27 42.61 -6.71
CA GLU A 200 20.39 43.42 -7.22
C GLU A 200 20.70 43.11 -8.70
N THR A 201 20.59 41.84 -9.11
CA THR A 201 20.81 41.41 -10.50
C THR A 201 19.67 41.87 -11.41
N ALA A 202 18.42 41.74 -10.94
CA ALA A 202 17.24 42.24 -11.64
C ALA A 202 17.27 43.76 -11.82
N LYS A 203 17.73 44.51 -10.81
CA LYS A 203 17.91 45.97 -10.91
C LYS A 203 18.90 46.36 -12.00
N LYS A 204 19.96 45.57 -12.21
CA LYS A 204 20.92 45.74 -13.32
C LYS A 204 20.36 45.35 -14.69
N GLN A 205 19.12 44.84 -14.75
CA GLN A 205 18.47 44.37 -15.98
C GLN A 205 19.23 43.22 -16.66
N GLU A 206 19.88 42.36 -15.88
CA GLU A 206 20.62 41.21 -16.41
C GLU A 206 19.87 39.88 -16.17
N PRO A 207 19.82 38.95 -17.14
CA PRO A 207 19.18 37.65 -16.94
C PRO A 207 19.98 36.81 -15.94
N TYR A 208 19.27 35.99 -15.15
CA TYR A 208 19.86 35.20 -14.07
C TYR A 208 19.14 33.87 -13.87
N VAL A 209 19.83 32.93 -13.21
CA VAL A 209 19.29 31.62 -12.84
C VAL A 209 19.52 31.38 -11.36
N LEU A 210 18.49 30.90 -10.67
CA LEU A 210 18.56 30.52 -9.27
C LEU A 210 18.70 29.00 -9.12
N THR A 211 19.74 28.56 -8.41
CA THR A 211 20.08 27.17 -8.12
C THR A 211 20.05 26.93 -6.61
N THR A 212 18.86 26.75 -6.04
CA THR A 212 18.67 26.64 -4.57
C THR A 212 17.68 25.53 -4.20
N GLY A 213 17.81 24.96 -3.00
CA GLY A 213 16.96 23.87 -2.53
C GLY A 213 15.46 24.18 -2.52
N THR A 214 14.62 23.15 -2.42
CA THR A 214 13.17 23.32 -2.20
C THR A 214 12.91 24.08 -0.91
N GLY A 215 11.97 25.03 -0.91
CA GLY A 215 11.64 25.82 0.29
C GLY A 215 12.61 26.95 0.62
N SER A 216 13.56 27.30 -0.26
CA SER A 216 14.44 28.47 -0.12
C SER A 216 13.76 29.82 -0.43
N GLY A 217 12.47 29.80 -0.76
CA GLY A 217 11.75 30.98 -1.25
C GLY A 217 12.19 31.41 -2.65
N LYS A 218 12.41 30.45 -3.57
CA LYS A 218 12.77 30.71 -4.98
C LYS A 218 11.81 31.70 -5.66
N SER A 219 10.51 31.55 -5.42
CA SER A 219 9.50 32.42 -6.04
C SER A 219 9.72 33.89 -5.77
N MET A 220 10.17 34.24 -4.55
CA MET A 220 10.40 35.64 -4.18
C MET A 220 11.47 36.30 -5.05
N THR A 221 12.42 35.53 -5.60
CA THR A 221 13.51 36.07 -6.41
C THR A 221 13.06 36.75 -7.68
N TYR A 222 11.94 36.32 -8.28
CA TYR A 222 11.35 36.96 -9.45
C TYR A 222 10.07 37.73 -9.13
N VAL A 223 9.28 37.31 -8.12
CA VAL A 223 8.05 38.04 -7.72
C VAL A 223 8.37 39.45 -7.25
N VAL A 224 9.35 39.61 -6.36
CA VAL A 224 9.69 40.92 -5.79
C VAL A 224 10.18 41.89 -6.87
N PRO A 225 11.10 41.52 -7.79
CA PRO A 225 11.48 42.39 -8.90
C PRO A 225 10.34 42.75 -9.85
N ILE A 226 9.39 41.84 -10.10
CA ILE A 226 8.23 42.12 -10.95
C ILE A 226 7.32 43.16 -10.28
N PHE A 227 7.05 43.01 -8.97
CA PHE A 227 6.27 43.98 -8.21
C PHE A 227 6.97 45.33 -8.13
N ASP A 228 8.28 45.36 -7.85
CA ASP A 228 9.09 46.59 -7.87
C ASP A 228 8.95 47.34 -9.21
N ASP A 229 9.05 46.61 -10.32
CA ASP A 229 8.92 47.19 -11.66
C ASP A 229 7.51 47.72 -11.95
N LEU A 230 6.46 46.99 -11.58
CA LEU A 230 5.07 47.41 -11.75
C LEU A 230 4.67 48.58 -10.84
N LEU A 231 5.33 48.73 -9.69
CA LEU A 231 5.14 49.88 -8.81
C LEU A 231 5.85 51.13 -9.33
N ARG A 232 6.99 50.95 -10.00
CA ARG A 232 7.69 52.05 -10.70
C ARG A 232 6.98 52.49 -11.98
N HIS A 233 6.15 51.63 -12.55
CA HIS A 233 5.46 51.82 -13.83
C HIS A 233 3.96 51.51 -13.72
N PRO A 234 3.19 52.25 -12.90
CA PRO A 234 1.76 52.01 -12.71
C PRO A 234 0.91 52.23 -13.96
N GLU A 235 1.46 52.91 -14.99
CA GLU A 235 0.82 53.18 -16.27
C GLU A 235 0.73 51.97 -17.21
N ILE A 236 1.51 50.91 -16.95
CA ILE A 236 1.58 49.74 -17.82
C ILE A 236 0.20 49.11 -17.95
N GLN A 237 -0.24 48.92 -19.20
CA GLN A 237 -1.45 48.16 -19.51
C GLN A 237 -1.10 46.89 -20.28
N GLY A 238 -1.66 45.77 -19.83
CA GLY A 238 -1.45 44.45 -20.40
C GLY A 238 -0.26 43.69 -19.79
N VAL A 239 0.21 42.66 -20.49
CA VAL A 239 1.12 41.67 -19.89
C VAL A 239 2.54 42.23 -19.76
N ARG A 240 3.00 42.37 -18.51
CA ARG A 240 4.38 42.76 -18.14
C ARG A 240 5.28 41.57 -17.84
N ALA A 241 4.71 40.50 -17.28
CA ALA A 241 5.43 39.29 -16.91
C ALA A 241 4.67 38.02 -17.32
N ILE A 242 5.38 37.06 -17.92
CA ILE A 242 4.89 35.70 -18.16
C ILE A 242 5.68 34.73 -17.30
N LEU A 243 4.97 33.99 -16.43
CA LEU A 243 5.56 32.98 -15.56
C LEU A 243 5.10 31.61 -16.05
N VAL A 244 6.06 30.81 -16.49
CA VAL A 244 5.83 29.48 -17.07
C VAL A 244 6.21 28.41 -16.05
N TYR A 245 5.24 27.56 -15.74
CA TYR A 245 5.40 26.44 -14.81
C TYR A 245 5.25 25.10 -15.55
N PRO A 246 5.87 24.00 -15.07
CA PRO A 246 5.71 22.68 -15.67
C PRO A 246 4.35 22.04 -15.36
N MET A 247 3.67 22.45 -14.28
CA MET A 247 2.44 21.80 -13.80
C MET A 247 1.40 22.82 -13.32
N ASN A 248 0.11 22.56 -13.58
CA ASN A 248 -0.99 23.45 -13.15
C ASN A 248 -1.14 23.53 -11.62
N ALA A 249 -0.74 22.49 -10.88
CA ALA A 249 -0.75 22.53 -9.42
C ALA A 249 0.18 23.64 -8.87
N LEU A 250 1.35 23.83 -9.51
CA LEU A 250 2.26 24.91 -9.16
C LEU A 250 1.65 26.27 -9.51
N ILE A 251 0.98 26.39 -10.67
CA ILE A 251 0.28 27.61 -11.08
C ILE A 251 -0.75 28.03 -10.02
N ASN A 252 -1.62 27.12 -9.59
CA ASN A 252 -2.62 27.40 -8.57
C ASN A 252 -1.98 27.80 -7.23
N SER A 253 -0.92 27.09 -6.81
CA SER A 253 -0.20 27.44 -5.57
C SER A 253 0.44 28.83 -5.64
N GLN A 254 0.98 29.21 -6.79
CA GLN A 254 1.64 30.50 -6.98
C GLN A 254 0.64 31.64 -7.11
N GLU A 255 -0.53 31.41 -7.73
CA GLU A 255 -1.65 32.35 -7.71
C GLU A 255 -2.12 32.65 -6.28
N GLU A 256 -2.34 31.62 -5.47
CA GLU A 256 -2.72 31.79 -4.06
C GLU A 256 -1.67 32.57 -3.27
N GLU A 257 -0.39 32.35 -3.54
CA GLU A 257 0.70 33.06 -2.88
C GLU A 257 0.77 34.53 -3.30
N LEU A 258 0.63 34.82 -4.60
CA LEU A 258 0.57 36.19 -5.12
C LEU A 258 -0.65 36.95 -4.58
N ASN A 259 -1.81 36.30 -4.51
CA ASN A 259 -3.03 36.89 -3.98
C ASN A 259 -2.88 37.27 -2.50
N LYS A 260 -2.09 36.54 -1.70
CA LYS A 260 -1.79 36.95 -0.31
C LYS A 260 -1.07 38.30 -0.26
N PHE A 261 -0.13 38.55 -1.17
CA PHE A 261 0.56 39.85 -1.22
C PHE A 261 -0.35 40.96 -1.74
N LEU A 262 -1.17 40.67 -2.75
CA LEU A 262 -2.14 41.65 -3.26
C LEU A 262 -3.19 42.02 -2.20
N ASN A 263 -3.66 41.05 -1.41
CA ASN A 263 -4.63 41.29 -0.33
C ASN A 263 -4.08 42.16 0.81
N ASN A 264 -2.76 42.32 0.93
CA ASN A 264 -2.18 43.27 1.88
C ASN A 264 -2.45 44.73 1.47
N VAL A 265 -2.77 45.00 0.20
CA VAL A 265 -2.98 46.34 -0.35
C VAL A 265 -4.36 46.44 -1.00
N PRO A 266 -5.35 47.06 -0.34
CA PRO A 266 -6.66 47.31 -0.93
C PRO A 266 -6.53 48.09 -2.25
N ASN A 267 -7.30 47.69 -3.27
CA ASN A 267 -7.32 48.33 -4.59
C ASN A 267 -5.95 48.40 -5.30
N SER A 268 -5.10 47.39 -5.12
CA SER A 268 -3.87 47.26 -5.90
C SER A 268 -4.16 47.35 -7.40
N HIS A 269 -3.37 48.14 -8.14
CA HIS A 269 -3.42 48.20 -9.60
C HIS A 269 -2.83 46.95 -10.25
N ILE A 270 -2.06 46.14 -9.50
CA ILE A 270 -1.40 44.93 -10.02
C ILE A 270 -2.44 43.82 -10.21
N ARG A 271 -2.56 43.33 -11.45
CA ARG A 271 -3.48 42.24 -11.83
C ARG A 271 -2.68 40.98 -12.14
N VAL A 272 -3.08 39.86 -11.53
CA VAL A 272 -2.55 38.52 -11.79
C VAL A 272 -3.68 37.67 -12.34
N ALA A 273 -3.42 36.88 -13.39
CA ALA A 273 -4.36 35.86 -13.81
C ALA A 273 -3.64 34.60 -14.31
N LYS A 274 -4.25 33.44 -14.06
CA LYS A 274 -3.84 32.17 -14.65
C LYS A 274 -4.54 31.93 -15.98
N TYR A 275 -3.79 31.36 -16.91
CA TYR A 275 -4.28 31.03 -18.25
C TYR A 275 -3.77 29.65 -18.66
N THR A 276 -4.61 28.63 -18.46
CA THR A 276 -4.29 27.21 -18.69
C THR A 276 -5.42 26.50 -19.45
N GLY A 277 -5.38 25.17 -19.48
CA GLY A 277 -6.46 24.35 -20.03
C GLY A 277 -7.68 24.19 -19.10
N GLN A 278 -7.61 24.64 -17.83
CA GLN A 278 -8.62 24.35 -16.80
C GLN A 278 -9.68 25.46 -16.64
N GLU A 279 -9.41 26.65 -17.14
CA GLU A 279 -10.26 27.82 -17.06
C GLU A 279 -11.40 27.70 -18.07
N ASN A 280 -12.61 28.10 -17.64
CA ASN A 280 -13.77 28.11 -18.51
C ASN A 280 -13.62 29.18 -19.62
N LEU A 281 -14.48 29.08 -20.65
CA LEU A 281 -14.40 29.97 -21.81
C LEU A 281 -14.63 31.44 -21.43
N SER A 282 -15.55 31.74 -20.51
CA SER A 282 -15.84 33.11 -20.06
C SER A 282 -14.63 33.79 -19.43
N THR A 283 -13.91 33.10 -18.54
CA THR A 283 -12.69 33.63 -17.90
C THR A 283 -11.58 33.82 -18.92
N LYS A 284 -11.44 32.90 -19.89
CA LYS A 284 -10.44 33.07 -20.97
C LYS A 284 -10.71 34.30 -21.82
N ILE A 285 -11.97 34.54 -22.19
CA ILE A 285 -12.39 35.73 -22.95
C ILE A 285 -12.13 37.01 -22.16
N GLU A 286 -12.44 37.01 -20.86
CA GLU A 286 -12.16 38.15 -19.97
C GLU A 286 -10.67 38.50 -19.96
N ILE A 287 -9.80 37.50 -19.77
CA ILE A 287 -8.34 37.67 -19.76
C ILE A 287 -7.82 38.15 -21.13
N GLN A 288 -8.33 37.60 -22.23
CA GLN A 288 -7.96 38.03 -23.60
C GLN A 288 -8.34 39.50 -23.87
N ASN A 289 -9.52 39.92 -23.40
CA ASN A 289 -10.01 41.28 -23.59
C ASN A 289 -9.34 42.28 -22.64
N ASN A 290 -9.04 41.85 -21.41
CA ASN A 290 -8.43 42.65 -20.36
C ASN A 290 -7.18 41.94 -19.80
N PRO A 291 -6.05 41.93 -20.54
CA PRO A 291 -4.87 41.19 -20.12
C PRO A 291 -4.34 41.62 -18.73
N PRO A 292 -3.92 40.67 -17.87
CA PRO A 292 -3.34 40.98 -16.56
C PRO A 292 -1.91 41.52 -16.71
N HIS A 293 -1.36 42.11 -15.66
CA HIS A 293 0.05 42.49 -15.59
C HIS A 293 0.97 41.26 -15.48
N ILE A 294 0.54 40.25 -14.72
CA ILE A 294 1.27 39.00 -14.50
C ILE A 294 0.41 37.84 -15.00
N LEU A 295 0.91 37.12 -16.00
CA LEU A 295 0.26 35.95 -16.59
C LEU A 295 0.94 34.67 -16.09
N LEU A 296 0.17 33.80 -15.43
CA LEU A 296 0.64 32.48 -15.00
C LEU A 296 0.19 31.43 -16.00
N THR A 297 1.11 30.66 -16.56
CA THR A 297 0.78 29.67 -17.60
C THR A 297 1.73 28.48 -17.58
N ASN A 298 1.51 27.51 -18.47
CA ASN A 298 2.44 26.41 -18.73
C ASN A 298 2.94 26.48 -20.18
N TYR A 299 4.02 25.75 -20.48
CA TYR A 299 4.68 25.83 -21.79
C TYR A 299 3.76 25.39 -22.95
N VAL A 300 2.85 24.43 -22.71
CA VAL A 300 1.88 23.97 -23.71
C VAL A 300 0.89 25.08 -24.04
N MET A 301 0.35 25.76 -23.02
CA MET A 301 -0.58 26.85 -23.25
C MET A 301 0.12 28.06 -23.88
N LEU A 302 1.37 28.33 -23.51
CA LEU A 302 2.19 29.36 -24.16
C LEU A 302 2.39 29.08 -25.67
N GLU A 303 2.60 27.82 -26.05
CA GLU A 303 2.68 27.42 -27.46
C GLU A 303 1.37 27.65 -28.21
N LEU A 304 0.23 27.32 -27.58
CA LEU A 304 -1.08 27.60 -28.14
C LEU A 304 -1.31 29.10 -28.30
N MET A 305 -0.95 29.91 -27.30
CA MET A 305 -1.08 31.37 -27.35
C MET A 305 -0.26 32.00 -28.48
N LEU A 306 0.93 31.45 -28.78
CA LEU A 306 1.77 31.93 -29.89
C LEU A 306 1.26 31.51 -31.28
N SER A 307 0.37 30.53 -31.33
CA SER A 307 -0.14 29.95 -32.57
C SER A 307 -1.53 30.47 -32.95
N ARG A 308 -2.28 31.03 -31.99
CA ARG A 308 -3.67 31.46 -32.15
C ARG A 308 -3.79 32.98 -32.12
N ILE A 309 -4.73 33.52 -32.89
CA ILE A 309 -4.93 34.97 -33.05
C ILE A 309 -5.61 35.56 -31.82
N GLN A 310 -6.52 34.83 -31.18
CA GLN A 310 -7.33 35.33 -30.06
C GLN A 310 -6.49 35.68 -28.83
N GLU A 311 -5.37 34.97 -28.64
CA GLU A 311 -4.44 35.15 -27.53
C GLU A 311 -3.26 36.08 -27.85
N GLU A 312 -3.24 36.70 -29.04
CA GLU A 312 -2.11 37.52 -29.50
C GLU A 312 -1.78 38.65 -28.51
N LYS A 313 -2.79 39.31 -27.93
CA LYS A 313 -2.61 40.37 -26.92
C LYS A 313 -1.83 39.93 -25.67
N LEU A 314 -1.82 38.64 -25.36
CA LEU A 314 -1.13 38.09 -24.19
C LEU A 314 0.37 37.89 -24.44
N VAL A 315 0.77 37.58 -25.69
CA VAL A 315 2.13 37.18 -26.05
C VAL A 315 2.88 38.18 -26.94
N ALA A 316 2.14 39.07 -27.63
CA ALA A 316 2.68 40.17 -28.42
C ALA A 316 2.63 41.52 -27.68
N SER A 317 2.48 41.49 -26.35
CA SER A 317 2.48 42.69 -25.51
C SER A 317 3.80 43.48 -25.68
N PRO A 318 3.76 44.77 -26.07
CA PRO A 318 4.95 45.61 -26.15
C PRO A 318 5.56 45.87 -24.76
N GLU A 319 4.73 45.79 -23.72
CA GLU A 319 5.10 46.00 -22.33
C GLU A 319 5.81 44.80 -21.71
N LEU A 320 5.82 43.63 -22.38
CA LEU A 320 6.41 42.41 -21.86
C LEU A 320 7.91 42.61 -21.56
N LYS A 321 8.28 42.44 -20.29
CA LYS A 321 9.64 42.62 -19.78
C LYS A 321 10.20 41.39 -19.09
N PHE A 322 9.37 40.61 -18.38
CA PHE A 322 9.83 39.46 -17.63
C PHE A 322 9.33 38.15 -18.23
N LEU A 323 10.26 37.20 -18.41
CA LEU A 323 9.94 35.80 -18.68
C LEU A 323 10.59 34.94 -17.62
N VAL A 324 9.75 34.25 -16.84
CA VAL A 324 10.20 33.32 -15.81
C VAL A 324 9.93 31.89 -16.28
N LEU A 325 10.96 31.05 -16.25
CA LEU A 325 10.79 29.60 -16.32
C LEU A 325 11.08 29.00 -14.94
N ASP A 326 10.06 28.41 -14.34
CA ASP A 326 10.24 27.67 -13.09
C ASP A 326 10.58 26.20 -13.33
N GLU A 327 11.30 25.62 -12.39
CA GLU A 327 11.83 24.25 -12.43
C GLU A 327 12.54 23.89 -13.74
N LEU A 328 13.58 24.67 -14.09
CA LEU A 328 14.36 24.50 -15.32
C LEU A 328 14.87 23.07 -15.55
N HIS A 329 15.09 22.29 -14.49
CA HIS A 329 15.53 20.90 -14.58
C HIS A 329 14.53 19.97 -15.27
N THR A 330 13.25 20.37 -15.36
CA THR A 330 12.21 19.64 -16.09
C THR A 330 12.36 19.80 -17.60
N TYR A 331 12.94 20.90 -18.08
CA TYR A 331 13.11 21.22 -19.50
C TYR A 331 14.42 20.63 -20.06
N ARG A 332 14.48 19.30 -20.13
CA ARG A 332 15.64 18.54 -20.64
C ARG A 332 15.30 17.65 -21.84
N GLY A 333 16.32 17.17 -22.54
CA GLY A 333 16.16 16.30 -23.71
C GLY A 333 15.30 16.95 -24.80
N ARG A 334 14.40 16.17 -25.41
CA ARG A 334 13.48 16.65 -26.46
C ARG A 334 12.59 17.79 -25.98
N GLN A 335 11.97 17.63 -24.81
CA GLN A 335 11.09 18.65 -24.23
C GLN A 335 11.83 19.97 -24.00
N GLY A 336 13.08 19.91 -23.53
CA GLY A 336 13.92 21.10 -23.37
C GLY A 336 14.17 21.83 -24.69
N ALA A 337 14.42 21.09 -25.77
CA ALA A 337 14.60 21.67 -27.11
C ALA A 337 13.32 22.36 -27.62
N ASP A 338 12.16 21.74 -27.43
CA ASP A 338 10.85 22.30 -27.81
C ASP A 338 10.59 23.64 -27.08
N VAL A 339 10.82 23.67 -25.75
CA VAL A 339 10.69 24.89 -24.94
C VAL A 339 11.71 25.96 -25.33
N ALA A 340 12.92 25.57 -25.71
CA ALA A 340 13.94 26.50 -26.17
C ALA A 340 13.51 27.23 -27.46
N ILE A 341 12.91 26.50 -28.40
CA ILE A 341 12.35 27.08 -29.65
C ILE A 341 11.15 27.97 -29.32
N LEU A 342 10.28 27.52 -28.41
CA LEU A 342 9.12 28.28 -27.95
C LEU A 342 9.51 29.66 -27.40
N ILE A 343 10.54 29.74 -26.55
CA ILE A 343 11.02 31.02 -26.00
C ILE A 343 11.55 31.93 -27.09
N ARG A 344 12.28 31.39 -28.07
CA ARG A 344 12.77 32.18 -29.22
C ARG A 344 11.60 32.75 -30.03
N LYS A 345 10.55 31.96 -30.26
CA LYS A 345 9.31 32.41 -30.92
C LYS A 345 8.63 33.53 -30.13
N LEU A 346 8.52 33.40 -28.79
CA LEU A 346 7.96 34.45 -27.93
C LEU A 346 8.76 35.76 -28.07
N ARG A 347 10.08 35.69 -27.96
CA ARG A 347 10.98 36.85 -28.09
C ARG A 347 10.84 37.55 -29.43
N GLN A 348 10.69 36.77 -30.50
CA GLN A 348 10.41 37.31 -31.83
C GLN A 348 9.05 38.00 -31.88
N ARG A 349 8.01 37.36 -31.32
CA ARG A 349 6.63 37.88 -31.35
C ARG A 349 6.47 39.18 -30.55
N CYS A 350 7.12 39.31 -29.40
CA CYS A 350 7.04 40.53 -28.59
C CYS A 350 8.02 41.64 -29.03
N GLY A 351 8.71 41.48 -30.17
CA GLY A 351 9.64 42.48 -30.70
C GLY A 351 10.92 42.66 -29.87
N LYS A 352 11.21 41.77 -28.91
CA LYS A 352 12.38 41.83 -28.01
C LYS A 352 13.57 41.02 -28.56
N ILE A 353 13.79 41.10 -29.88
CA ILE A 353 15.02 40.63 -30.51
C ILE A 353 16.02 41.78 -30.46
N ALA A 354 17.26 41.49 -30.05
CA ALA A 354 18.34 42.46 -30.15
C ALA A 354 18.68 42.71 -31.62
N ALA A 355 17.97 43.64 -32.26
CA ALA A 355 18.49 44.33 -33.42
C ALA A 355 19.52 45.35 -32.92
N TRP A 356 20.64 45.47 -33.62
CA TRP A 356 21.74 46.40 -33.33
C TRP A 356 21.20 47.76 -32.84
N GLY A 357 21.34 48.04 -31.54
CA GLY A 357 21.28 49.40 -31.00
C GLY A 357 20.01 49.90 -30.30
N ASN A 358 18.92 49.12 -30.10
CA ASN A 358 17.79 49.61 -29.28
C ASN A 358 17.36 48.68 -28.14
N ASN A 359 17.40 49.23 -26.92
CA ASN A 359 17.33 48.57 -25.61
C ASN A 359 15.90 48.22 -25.15
N TYR A 360 15.34 47.12 -25.63
CA TYR A 360 14.29 46.41 -24.89
C TYR A 360 14.57 44.91 -24.89
N GLN A 361 15.40 44.45 -23.95
CA GLN A 361 15.64 43.02 -23.74
C GLN A 361 14.58 42.41 -22.82
N LEU A 362 14.08 41.23 -23.18
CA LEU A 362 13.26 40.39 -22.31
C LEU A 362 14.14 39.81 -21.20
N LEU A 363 13.87 40.19 -19.95
CA LEU A 363 14.58 39.68 -18.77
C LEU A 363 14.18 38.23 -18.50
N CYS A 364 15.07 37.32 -18.86
CA CYS A 364 14.88 35.89 -18.70
C CYS A 364 15.37 35.44 -17.32
N ILE A 365 14.49 34.84 -16.53
CA ILE A 365 14.76 34.37 -15.19
C ILE A 365 14.46 32.87 -15.12
N GLY A 366 15.43 32.09 -14.65
CA GLY A 366 15.28 30.67 -14.44
C GLY A 366 15.34 30.29 -12.97
N THR A 367 14.54 29.34 -12.53
CA THR A 367 14.66 28.75 -11.18
C THR A 367 14.78 27.24 -11.27
N SER A 368 15.62 26.64 -10.43
CA SER A 368 15.74 25.18 -10.33
C SER A 368 16.24 24.74 -8.97
N ALA A 369 15.75 23.59 -8.51
CA ALA A 369 16.31 22.90 -7.35
C ALA A 369 17.65 22.23 -7.63
N THR A 370 17.83 21.66 -8.83
CA THR A 370 18.97 20.79 -9.17
C THR A 370 19.30 20.90 -10.66
N MET A 371 20.53 21.30 -11.02
CA MET A 371 20.96 21.32 -12.44
C MET A 371 22.35 20.74 -12.69
N SER A 372 23.28 20.87 -11.72
CA SER A 372 24.58 20.21 -11.78
C SER A 372 25.06 19.87 -10.37
N THR A 373 25.47 18.61 -10.17
CA THR A 373 25.98 18.08 -8.90
C THR A 373 27.47 17.78 -8.92
N GLU A 374 28.11 17.83 -10.09
CA GLU A 374 29.50 17.44 -10.30
C GLU A 374 30.39 18.66 -10.57
N GLY A 375 31.64 18.60 -10.11
CA GLY A 375 32.64 19.65 -10.30
C GLY A 375 32.64 20.75 -9.22
N ILE A 376 33.63 21.65 -9.33
CA ILE A 376 33.81 22.77 -8.41
C ILE A 376 32.69 23.81 -8.65
N ARG A 377 32.37 24.64 -7.64
CA ARG A 377 31.28 25.63 -7.72
C ARG A 377 31.34 26.50 -8.99
N ALA A 378 32.52 26.95 -9.39
CA ALA A 378 32.71 27.77 -10.58
C ALA A 378 32.31 27.01 -11.86
N GLU A 379 32.71 25.74 -12.00
CA GLU A 379 32.35 24.89 -13.13
C GLU A 379 30.85 24.61 -13.15
N ARG A 380 30.24 24.32 -11.99
CA ARG A 380 28.79 24.14 -11.88
C ARG A 380 28.02 25.37 -12.34
N ARG A 381 28.45 26.57 -11.94
CA ARG A 381 27.86 27.83 -12.40
C ARG A 381 28.01 28.02 -13.91
N GLN A 382 29.18 27.70 -14.46
CA GLN A 382 29.42 27.77 -15.90
C GLN A 382 28.46 26.85 -16.67
N VAL A 383 28.35 25.58 -16.25
CA VAL A 383 27.43 24.61 -16.88
C VAL A 383 25.99 25.09 -16.84
N VAL A 384 25.52 25.57 -15.68
CA VAL A 384 24.15 26.09 -15.53
C VAL A 384 23.92 27.31 -16.42
N ALA A 385 24.88 28.24 -16.45
CA ALA A 385 24.82 29.42 -17.30
C ALA A 385 24.74 29.04 -18.79
N ASP A 386 25.51 28.05 -19.23
CA ASP A 386 25.51 27.58 -20.63
C ASP A 386 24.18 26.92 -21.02
N VAL A 387 23.65 26.05 -20.16
CA VAL A 387 22.35 25.38 -20.38
C VAL A 387 21.23 26.41 -20.44
N ALA A 388 21.16 27.31 -19.47
CA ALA A 388 20.12 28.33 -19.43
C ALA A 388 20.28 29.32 -20.59
N SER A 389 21.51 29.68 -20.97
CA SER A 389 21.75 30.53 -22.14
C SER A 389 21.24 29.89 -23.43
N LYS A 390 21.46 28.59 -23.60
CA LYS A 390 20.92 27.82 -24.73
C LYS A 390 19.40 27.74 -24.70
N LEU A 391 18.80 27.55 -23.53
CA LEU A 391 17.35 27.44 -23.37
C LEU A 391 16.66 28.77 -23.69
N PHE A 392 17.06 29.87 -23.06
CA PHE A 392 16.47 31.20 -23.26
C PHE A 392 16.91 31.88 -24.56
N GLY A 393 18.04 31.46 -25.14
CA GLY A 393 18.65 32.11 -26.29
C GLY A 393 19.25 33.48 -25.98
N VAL A 394 19.56 33.77 -24.71
CA VAL A 394 20.25 34.99 -24.25
C VAL A 394 21.49 34.59 -23.46
N LYS A 395 22.55 35.41 -23.48
CA LYS A 395 23.75 35.12 -22.69
C LYS A 395 23.49 35.38 -21.20
N ILE A 396 23.62 34.34 -20.39
CA ILE A 396 23.60 34.40 -18.93
C ILE A 396 25.04 34.28 -18.45
N LYS A 397 25.50 35.19 -17.59
CA LYS A 397 26.86 35.16 -17.03
C LYS A 397 26.92 34.11 -15.92
N PRO A 398 28.05 33.40 -15.73
CA PRO A 398 28.25 32.51 -14.58
C PRO A 398 28.03 33.18 -13.23
N ASP A 399 28.36 34.48 -13.11
CA ASP A 399 28.12 35.27 -11.90
C ASP A 399 26.64 35.55 -11.62
N ASN A 400 25.79 35.44 -12.64
CA ASN A 400 24.33 35.55 -12.53
C ASN A 400 23.67 34.17 -12.29
N VAL A 401 24.46 33.14 -12.03
CA VAL A 401 23.96 31.89 -11.44
C VAL A 401 24.04 32.01 -9.92
N ILE A 402 22.87 32.24 -9.33
CA ILE A 402 22.71 32.57 -7.91
C ILE A 402 22.41 31.27 -7.15
N ASP A 403 23.41 30.81 -6.41
CA ASP A 403 23.26 29.67 -5.50
C ASP A 403 22.73 30.11 -4.13
N GLU A 404 22.35 29.12 -3.33
CA GLU A 404 22.07 29.35 -1.91
C GLU A 404 23.37 29.67 -1.15
N THR A 405 23.24 30.47 -0.11
CA THR A 405 24.31 30.72 0.86
C THR A 405 23.84 30.25 2.21
N LEU A 406 24.49 29.22 2.75
CA LEU A 406 24.13 28.57 4.00
C LEU A 406 24.98 29.12 5.16
N GLU A 407 24.41 29.09 6.36
CA GLU A 407 25.13 29.33 7.61
C GLU A 407 24.79 28.26 8.65
N ARG A 408 25.67 28.07 9.63
CA ARG A 408 25.37 27.22 10.79
C ARG A 408 24.27 27.85 11.64
N SER A 409 23.30 27.04 12.03
CA SER A 409 22.29 27.35 13.04
C SER A 409 22.92 27.28 14.43
N ILE A 410 23.81 26.31 14.63
CA ILE A 410 24.51 26.09 15.88
C ILE A 410 25.77 26.96 15.91
N LYS A 411 25.77 27.96 16.82
CA LYS A 411 26.84 28.97 16.89
C LYS A 411 28.02 28.57 17.79
N ARG A 412 27.91 27.49 18.56
CA ARG A 412 29.01 27.00 19.42
C ARG A 412 30.22 26.52 18.59
N PRO A 413 31.45 26.60 19.13
CA PRO A 413 32.64 26.01 18.53
C PRO A 413 32.49 24.50 18.27
N GLN A 414 33.38 23.96 17.43
CA GLN A 414 33.44 22.51 17.20
C GLN A 414 33.80 21.81 18.52
N PRO A 415 33.03 20.79 18.95
CA PRO A 415 33.34 20.06 20.17
C PRO A 415 34.61 19.22 19.99
N THR A 416 35.33 19.00 21.09
CA THR A 416 36.35 17.97 21.15
C THR A 416 35.71 16.58 21.23
N ILE A 417 36.47 15.53 20.89
CA ILE A 417 36.01 14.14 21.03
C ILE A 417 35.66 13.84 22.50
N THR A 418 36.48 14.35 23.44
CA THR A 418 36.23 14.21 24.88
C THR A 418 34.92 14.86 25.31
N GLU A 419 34.63 16.08 24.84
CA GLU A 419 33.34 16.75 25.10
C GLU A 419 32.14 15.94 24.57
N LEU A 420 32.27 15.34 23.38
CA LEU A 420 31.21 14.50 22.81
C LEU A 420 30.96 13.28 23.69
N ARG A 421 32.02 12.56 24.06
CA ARG A 421 31.94 11.37 24.90
C ARG A 421 31.33 11.69 26.27
N GLU A 422 31.84 12.71 26.96
CA GLU A 422 31.31 13.13 28.27
C GLU A 422 29.83 13.55 28.20
N SER A 423 29.40 14.18 27.10
CA SER A 423 28.00 14.56 26.92
C SER A 423 27.06 13.35 26.75
N ILE A 424 27.55 12.27 26.14
CA ILE A 424 26.78 11.03 25.97
C ILE A 424 26.74 10.27 27.29
N ASP A 425 27.88 10.14 27.99
CA ASP A 425 28.00 9.45 29.27
C ASP A 425 27.14 10.12 30.36
N ARG A 426 27.07 11.46 30.37
CA ARG A 426 26.23 12.21 31.32
C ARG A 426 24.73 12.00 31.11
N GLY A 427 24.29 11.64 29.91
CA GLY A 427 22.88 11.58 29.58
C GLY A 427 22.31 12.93 29.13
N LEU A 428 21.10 12.91 28.57
CA LEU A 428 20.36 14.14 28.28
C LEU A 428 19.87 14.82 29.57
N PRO A 429 19.79 16.16 29.59
CA PRO A 429 19.19 16.87 30.72
C PRO A 429 17.70 16.50 30.88
N PRO A 430 17.14 16.63 32.09
CA PRO A 430 15.72 16.36 32.35
C PRO A 430 14.83 17.27 31.49
N GLU A 431 13.61 16.82 31.19
CA GLU A 431 12.70 17.53 30.26
C GLU A 431 12.50 19.03 30.49
N PRO A 432 12.41 19.56 31.74
CA PRO A 432 12.28 21.00 31.98
C PRO A 432 13.49 21.82 31.51
N GLU A 433 14.68 21.21 31.49
CA GLU A 433 15.93 21.83 31.06
C GLU A 433 16.19 21.66 29.57
N GLN A 434 15.35 20.91 28.84
CA GLN A 434 15.46 20.72 27.40
C GLN A 434 14.95 21.94 26.62
N THR A 435 15.58 23.10 26.83
CA THR A 435 15.28 24.37 26.18
C THR A 435 16.02 24.50 24.84
N LEU A 436 15.60 25.47 24.01
CA LEU A 436 16.31 25.79 22.75
C LEU A 436 17.75 26.24 23.00
N GLU A 437 17.98 27.00 24.06
CA GLU A 437 19.31 27.49 24.45
C GLU A 437 20.24 26.32 24.80
N ASN A 438 19.79 25.43 25.67
CA ASN A 438 20.57 24.24 26.05
C ASN A 438 20.83 23.33 24.86
N PHE A 439 19.86 23.20 23.94
CA PHE A 439 20.07 22.47 22.69
C PHE A 439 21.17 23.13 21.83
N GLN A 440 21.14 24.46 21.65
CA GLN A 440 22.17 25.16 20.85
C GLN A 440 23.57 25.05 21.45
N ASN A 441 23.68 24.93 22.77
CA ASN A 441 24.95 24.81 23.49
C ASN A 441 25.45 23.37 23.62
N HIS A 442 24.60 22.37 23.40
CA HIS A 442 24.96 20.95 23.53
C HIS A 442 26.01 20.52 22.49
N PRO A 443 27.09 19.79 22.89
CA PRO A 443 28.14 19.33 21.97
C PRO A 443 27.64 18.59 20.73
N LEU A 444 26.75 17.62 20.93
CA LEU A 444 26.16 16.85 19.83
C LEU A 444 25.32 17.69 18.87
N SER A 445 24.80 18.86 19.23
CA SER A 445 24.01 19.67 18.29
C SER A 445 24.88 20.19 17.13
N HIS A 446 26.11 20.62 17.44
CA HIS A 446 27.08 21.01 16.41
C HIS A 446 27.46 19.80 15.55
N TRP A 447 27.75 18.68 16.20
CA TRP A 447 28.14 17.45 15.51
C TRP A 447 27.02 16.96 14.58
N ILE A 448 25.77 16.99 15.02
CA ILE A 448 24.59 16.63 14.22
C ILE A 448 24.44 17.60 13.03
N GLU A 449 24.55 18.91 13.23
CA GLU A 449 24.43 19.88 12.12
C GLU A 449 25.49 19.66 11.04
N MET A 450 26.75 19.44 11.44
CA MET A 450 27.85 19.18 10.52
C MET A 450 27.83 17.74 9.96
N THR A 451 27.13 16.81 10.60
CA THR A 451 27.06 15.42 10.15
C THR A 451 25.91 15.16 9.18
N PHE A 452 24.79 15.84 9.35
CA PHE A 452 23.57 15.61 8.55
C PHE A 452 23.15 16.81 7.68
N GLY A 453 23.66 18.01 7.95
CA GLY A 453 23.19 19.24 7.31
C GLY A 453 24.21 19.88 6.39
N LEU A 454 25.42 20.10 6.90
CA LEU A 454 26.41 20.97 6.28
C LEU A 454 27.76 20.27 6.06
N GLU A 455 28.40 20.58 4.95
CA GLU A 455 29.79 20.22 4.65
C GLU A 455 30.53 21.49 4.22
N ASP A 456 31.75 21.70 4.73
CA ASP A 456 32.59 22.80 4.28
C ASP A 456 33.41 22.36 3.05
N LYS A 457 33.23 23.06 1.93
CA LYS A 457 34.07 22.92 0.74
C LYS A 457 34.76 24.24 0.44
N GLN A 458 36.03 24.36 0.82
CA GLN A 458 36.87 25.53 0.57
C GLN A 458 36.28 26.83 1.16
N GLY A 459 35.84 26.79 2.42
CA GLY A 459 35.25 27.93 3.14
C GLY A 459 33.81 28.24 2.75
N HIS A 460 33.17 27.37 1.96
CA HIS A 460 31.77 27.49 1.56
C HIS A 460 30.97 26.31 2.10
N LEU A 461 29.97 26.63 2.92
CA LEU A 461 29.03 25.65 3.44
C LEU A 461 28.07 25.19 2.34
N VAL A 462 28.07 23.89 2.07
CA VAL A 462 27.15 23.22 1.15
C VAL A 462 26.32 22.17 1.88
N ARG A 463 25.21 21.74 1.29
CA ARG A 463 24.40 20.65 1.83
C ARG A 463 25.19 19.35 1.80
N ARG A 464 25.11 18.57 2.88
CA ARG A 464 25.65 17.22 2.91
C ARG A 464 24.68 16.23 2.22
N THR A 465 25.24 15.18 1.64
CA THR A 465 24.46 14.01 1.20
C THR A 465 23.80 13.34 2.42
N PRO A 466 22.48 13.08 2.40
CA PRO A 466 21.78 12.42 3.51
C PRO A 466 22.36 11.04 3.82
N ILE A 467 22.44 10.70 5.11
CA ILE A 467 22.88 9.39 5.62
C ILE A 467 21.84 8.85 6.61
N SER A 468 21.87 7.54 6.86
CA SER A 468 21.04 6.90 7.87
C SER A 468 21.53 7.24 9.29
N LEU A 469 20.65 7.06 10.30
CA LEU A 469 21.07 7.19 11.69
C LEU A 469 22.08 6.10 12.08
N GLU A 470 21.95 4.92 11.50
CA GLU A 470 22.79 3.75 11.76
C GLU A 470 24.23 4.02 11.34
N ASN A 471 24.44 4.59 10.15
CA ASN A 471 25.78 4.95 9.65
C ASN A 471 26.36 6.13 10.44
N ALA A 472 25.53 7.08 10.87
CA ALA A 472 25.98 8.17 11.72
C ALA A 472 26.34 7.69 13.13
N ALA A 473 25.59 6.73 13.69
CA ALA A 473 25.86 6.13 14.98
C ALA A 473 27.17 5.33 14.95
N GLU A 474 27.45 4.61 13.87
CA GLU A 474 28.73 3.95 13.63
C GLU A 474 29.88 4.97 13.62
N LYS A 475 29.74 6.04 12.83
CA LYS A 475 30.73 7.12 12.82
C LYS A 475 30.95 7.75 14.21
N LEU A 476 29.88 8.00 14.96
CA LEU A 476 29.98 8.58 16.29
C LEU A 476 30.62 7.60 17.28
N ALA A 477 30.32 6.31 17.16
CA ALA A 477 30.92 5.24 17.97
C ALA A 477 32.42 5.13 17.69
N ASP A 478 32.84 5.18 16.43
CA ASP A 478 34.25 5.17 16.04
C ASP A 478 35.00 6.40 16.58
N GLU A 479 34.39 7.58 16.52
CA GLU A 479 34.99 8.82 17.04
C GLU A 479 35.08 8.82 18.58
N THR A 480 34.02 8.37 19.28
CA THR A 480 33.91 8.47 20.75
C THR A 480 34.35 7.22 21.52
N GLN A 481 34.58 6.11 20.83
CA GLN A 481 34.87 4.79 21.40
C GLN A 481 33.77 4.33 22.36
N LEU A 482 32.51 4.62 22.01
CA LEU A 482 31.30 4.15 22.71
C LEU A 482 30.60 3.07 21.87
N SER A 483 29.63 2.36 22.45
CA SER A 483 28.88 1.35 21.70
C SER A 483 27.97 1.97 20.64
N HIS A 484 27.85 1.32 19.48
CA HIS A 484 26.93 1.72 18.39
C HIS A 484 25.49 1.94 18.89
N HIS A 485 24.98 1.01 19.71
CA HIS A 485 23.65 1.08 20.29
C HIS A 485 23.44 2.35 21.15
N THR A 486 24.41 2.68 22.01
CA THR A 486 24.37 3.89 22.85
C THR A 486 24.31 5.15 21.98
N CYS A 487 25.18 5.24 20.96
CA CYS A 487 25.22 6.38 20.05
C CYS A 487 23.91 6.53 19.27
N LEU A 488 23.35 5.43 18.76
CA LEU A 488 22.09 5.43 18.01
C LEU A 488 20.93 5.94 18.85
N GLU A 489 20.75 5.43 20.07
CA GLU A 489 19.68 5.85 20.97
C GLU A 489 19.83 7.32 21.38
N PHE A 490 21.06 7.78 21.62
CA PHE A 490 21.31 9.17 21.97
C PHE A 490 21.02 10.12 20.80
N LEU A 491 21.41 9.75 19.58
CA LEU A 491 21.10 10.51 18.37
C LEU A 491 19.58 10.63 18.17
N LYS A 492 18.81 9.53 18.30
CA LYS A 492 17.35 9.57 18.23
C LYS A 492 16.77 10.58 19.21
N LYS A 493 17.17 10.53 20.48
CA LYS A 493 16.69 11.47 21.51
C LYS A 493 17.07 12.91 21.21
N MET A 494 18.29 13.17 20.72
CA MET A 494 18.73 14.50 20.28
C MET A 494 17.89 15.06 19.13
N PHE A 495 17.57 14.24 18.11
CA PHE A 495 16.70 14.67 17.01
C PHE A 495 15.28 14.99 17.49
N LEU A 496 14.72 14.18 18.39
CA LEU A 496 13.41 14.43 18.99
C LEU A 496 13.41 15.72 19.82
N TRP A 497 14.45 15.94 20.65
CA TRP A 497 14.64 17.19 21.38
C TRP A 497 14.74 18.39 20.43
N GLY A 498 15.61 18.31 19.42
CA GLY A 498 15.79 19.37 18.41
C GLY A 498 14.51 19.73 17.66
N SER A 499 13.68 18.73 17.34
CA SER A 499 12.37 18.96 16.73
C SER A 499 11.38 19.61 17.71
N LYS A 500 11.34 19.17 18.98
CA LYS A 500 10.46 19.71 20.03
C LYS A 500 10.71 21.21 20.26
N VAL A 501 11.97 21.63 20.31
CA VAL A 501 12.36 23.03 20.56
C VAL A 501 12.57 23.86 19.28
N LYS A 502 12.37 23.26 18.10
CA LYS A 502 12.67 23.87 16.79
C LYS A 502 14.13 24.31 16.65
N GLY A 503 15.05 23.59 17.29
CA GLY A 503 16.50 23.85 17.20
C GLY A 503 17.11 23.37 15.89
N LEU A 504 16.68 22.19 15.42
CA LEU A 504 17.05 21.64 14.11
C LEU A 504 15.85 20.92 13.51
N ALA A 505 15.41 21.37 12.33
CA ALA A 505 14.35 20.72 11.57
C ALA A 505 14.95 19.67 10.63
N PHE A 506 14.37 18.48 10.62
CA PHE A 506 14.84 17.37 9.78
C PHE A 506 13.69 16.71 9.00
N ARG A 507 14.07 15.98 7.96
CA ARG A 507 13.20 15.12 7.16
C ARG A 507 13.74 13.69 7.25
N LEU A 508 12.81 12.74 7.28
CA LEU A 508 13.09 11.31 7.24
C LEU A 508 12.66 10.77 5.88
N HIS A 509 13.62 10.26 5.10
CA HIS A 509 13.37 9.71 3.76
C HIS A 509 13.35 8.20 3.84
N GLN A 510 12.15 7.61 3.76
CA GLN A 510 11.96 6.18 3.73
C GLN A 510 11.78 5.70 2.28
N PHE A 511 12.66 4.82 1.83
CA PHE A 511 12.53 4.14 0.55
C PHE A 511 11.87 2.77 0.77
N ILE A 512 10.86 2.46 -0.03
CA ILE A 512 10.12 1.20 0.05
C ILE A 512 10.13 0.60 -1.35
N SER A 513 10.66 -0.61 -1.43
CA SER A 513 10.67 -1.38 -2.67
C SER A 513 9.46 -2.31 -2.70
N GLN A 514 8.88 -2.51 -3.88
CA GLN A 514 7.87 -3.54 -4.14
C GLN A 514 8.50 -4.95 -4.18
N GLY A 515 9.72 -5.13 -3.67
CA GLY A 515 10.45 -6.40 -3.72
C GLY A 515 10.57 -7.03 -5.11
N GLY A 516 11.01 -8.27 -5.10
CA GLY A 516 11.13 -9.13 -6.27
C GLY A 516 10.79 -10.56 -5.88
N SER A 517 11.10 -11.52 -6.74
CA SER A 517 11.01 -12.93 -6.35
C SER A 517 12.26 -13.36 -5.59
N VAL A 518 12.13 -14.43 -4.81
CA VAL A 518 13.31 -15.16 -4.35
C VAL A 518 13.89 -15.85 -5.56
N TYR A 519 15.17 -15.68 -5.83
CA TYR A 519 15.88 -16.38 -6.90
C TYR A 519 16.67 -17.53 -6.32
N SER A 520 16.69 -18.65 -7.03
CA SER A 520 17.44 -19.83 -6.61
C SER A 520 18.05 -20.58 -7.79
N THR A 521 19.15 -21.27 -7.53
CA THR A 521 19.73 -22.25 -8.47
C THR A 521 18.93 -23.56 -8.45
N ILE A 522 18.96 -24.33 -9.54
CA ILE A 522 18.34 -25.66 -9.63
C ILE A 522 19.33 -26.70 -9.11
N GLU A 523 19.40 -26.81 -7.79
CA GLU A 523 20.26 -27.73 -7.05
C GLU A 523 19.48 -28.33 -5.88
N THR A 524 20.03 -29.31 -5.18
CA THR A 524 19.36 -29.89 -4.01
C THR A 524 19.09 -28.81 -2.95
N PRO A 525 18.05 -28.96 -2.10
CA PRO A 525 17.69 -27.97 -1.10
C PRO A 525 18.85 -27.53 -0.18
N GLU A 526 19.84 -28.40 0.07
CA GLU A 526 21.02 -28.13 0.90
C GLU A 526 22.10 -27.35 0.15
N LYS A 527 22.15 -27.42 -1.19
CA LYS A 527 23.20 -26.79 -2.01
C LYS A 527 22.74 -25.52 -2.71
N ARG A 528 21.44 -25.38 -2.98
CA ARG A 528 20.92 -24.25 -3.75
C ARG A 528 21.27 -22.90 -3.15
N PHE A 529 21.66 -21.97 -4.01
CA PHE A 529 21.90 -20.58 -3.63
C PHE A 529 20.58 -19.82 -3.61
N LEU A 530 20.45 -18.81 -2.73
CA LEU A 530 19.27 -17.97 -2.59
C LEU A 530 19.67 -16.49 -2.62
N THR A 531 18.93 -15.68 -3.37
CA THR A 531 19.12 -14.23 -3.40
C THR A 531 17.81 -13.50 -3.70
N LEU A 532 17.70 -12.24 -3.29
CA LEU A 532 16.63 -11.33 -3.72
C LEU A 532 17.03 -10.45 -4.91
N GLU A 533 18.31 -10.50 -5.31
CA GLU A 533 18.81 -9.76 -6.46
C GLU A 533 18.45 -10.46 -7.76
N GLY A 534 17.77 -9.74 -8.66
CA GLY A 534 17.34 -10.26 -9.96
C GLY A 534 18.44 -10.37 -11.02
N GLN A 535 19.64 -10.81 -10.65
CA GLN A 535 20.69 -11.15 -11.62
C GLN A 535 20.39 -12.55 -12.20
N TYR A 536 20.57 -12.77 -13.51
CA TYR A 536 20.28 -14.07 -14.14
C TYR A 536 21.42 -15.10 -13.99
N THR A 537 22.59 -14.66 -13.53
CA THR A 537 23.80 -15.48 -13.40
C THR A 537 24.51 -15.17 -12.09
N THR A 538 25.08 -16.19 -11.47
CA THR A 538 26.07 -16.03 -10.38
C THR A 538 27.48 -15.84 -10.96
N THR A 539 28.48 -15.61 -10.11
CA THR A 539 29.90 -15.53 -10.49
C THR A 539 30.50 -16.83 -11.06
N GLU A 540 29.77 -17.95 -11.02
CA GLU A 540 30.27 -19.31 -11.37
C GLU A 540 29.44 -20.01 -12.47
N GLU A 541 28.95 -19.27 -13.47
CA GLU A 541 28.13 -19.82 -14.59
C GLU A 541 26.82 -20.55 -14.18
N ARG A 542 26.37 -20.43 -12.92
CA ARG A 542 25.08 -20.95 -12.46
C ARG A 542 23.95 -19.97 -12.75
N LEU A 543 22.82 -20.48 -13.22
CA LEU A 543 21.64 -19.67 -13.52
C LEU A 543 20.74 -19.50 -12.29
N LEU A 544 20.23 -18.28 -12.15
CA LEU A 544 19.29 -17.91 -11.08
C LEU A 544 17.87 -17.86 -11.63
N TYR A 545 17.01 -18.66 -11.01
CA TYR A 545 15.64 -18.85 -11.43
C TYR A 545 14.70 -18.26 -10.37
N PRO A 546 13.72 -17.43 -10.79
CA PRO A 546 12.77 -16.88 -9.85
C PRO A 546 11.81 -17.96 -9.34
N LEU A 547 11.59 -17.97 -8.04
CA LEU A 547 10.67 -18.87 -7.35
C LEU A 547 9.28 -18.25 -7.23
N VAL A 548 8.28 -19.11 -7.39
CA VAL A 548 6.87 -18.86 -7.08
C VAL A 548 6.34 -20.01 -6.22
N PHE A 549 5.40 -19.72 -5.34
CA PHE A 549 4.90 -20.65 -4.33
C PHE A 549 3.43 -20.97 -4.58
N CYS A 550 3.04 -22.23 -4.44
CA CYS A 550 1.63 -22.62 -4.48
C CYS A 550 0.86 -21.90 -3.35
N ARG A 551 -0.19 -21.14 -3.67
CA ARG A 551 -0.94 -20.39 -2.64
C ARG A 551 -1.59 -21.27 -1.57
N GLU A 552 -1.89 -22.53 -1.89
CA GLU A 552 -2.53 -23.45 -0.95
C GLU A 552 -1.54 -24.06 0.06
N CYS A 553 -0.38 -24.51 -0.42
CA CYS A 553 0.56 -25.30 0.40
C CYS A 553 1.95 -24.68 0.57
N GLY A 554 2.28 -23.62 -0.18
CA GLY A 554 3.58 -22.94 -0.13
C GLY A 554 4.73 -23.66 -0.84
N HIS A 555 4.44 -24.74 -1.58
CA HIS A 555 5.45 -25.47 -2.37
C HIS A 555 6.05 -24.59 -3.46
N ASP A 556 7.38 -24.59 -3.58
CA ASP A 556 8.13 -23.74 -4.50
C ASP A 556 8.28 -24.35 -5.90
N TYR A 557 8.20 -23.46 -6.88
CA TYR A 557 8.34 -23.74 -8.30
C TYR A 557 9.24 -22.69 -8.94
N TYR A 558 10.17 -23.11 -9.78
CA TYR A 558 11.02 -22.26 -10.60
C TYR A 558 10.30 -21.85 -11.88
N VAL A 559 10.32 -20.55 -12.22
CA VAL A 559 9.68 -20.02 -13.45
C VAL A 559 10.65 -20.04 -14.63
N ILE A 560 10.28 -20.76 -15.69
CA ILE A 560 11.22 -21.09 -16.77
C ILE A 560 10.64 -21.07 -18.19
N HIS A 561 11.55 -20.87 -19.15
CA HIS A 561 11.39 -21.27 -20.54
C HIS A 561 12.18 -22.55 -20.80
N TYR A 562 11.53 -23.57 -21.36
CA TYR A 562 12.17 -24.81 -21.80
C TYR A 562 12.22 -24.85 -23.33
N ASN A 563 13.44 -24.87 -23.89
CA ASN A 563 13.68 -25.13 -25.30
C ASN A 563 14.03 -26.62 -25.46
N GLU A 564 13.09 -27.38 -26.02
CA GLU A 564 13.21 -28.82 -26.18
C GLU A 564 14.24 -29.19 -27.27
N ASP A 565 14.34 -28.41 -28.35
CA ASP A 565 15.30 -28.67 -29.43
C ASP A 565 16.75 -28.48 -28.97
N LYS A 566 16.99 -27.46 -28.15
CA LYS A 566 18.32 -27.14 -27.61
C LYS A 566 18.62 -27.85 -26.30
N GLN A 567 17.64 -28.52 -25.69
CA GLN A 567 17.76 -29.15 -24.36
C GLN A 567 18.28 -28.15 -23.30
N VAL A 568 17.70 -26.95 -23.26
CA VAL A 568 18.10 -25.89 -22.33
C VAL A 568 16.88 -25.27 -21.65
N VAL A 569 17.03 -25.02 -20.36
CA VAL A 569 16.07 -24.33 -19.49
C VAL A 569 16.63 -22.98 -19.08
N LEU A 570 15.92 -21.90 -19.40
CA LEU A 570 16.31 -20.53 -19.10
C LEU A 570 15.34 -19.88 -18.10
N PRO A 571 15.85 -19.00 -17.20
CA PRO A 571 15.00 -18.28 -16.28
C PRO A 571 14.09 -17.30 -17.02
N GLN A 572 12.86 -17.15 -16.51
CA GLN A 572 11.88 -16.20 -17.03
C GLN A 572 11.40 -15.25 -15.94
N LEU A 573 11.26 -13.96 -16.25
CA LEU A 573 10.73 -13.00 -15.30
C LEU A 573 9.28 -13.34 -14.92
N PRO A 574 8.93 -13.36 -13.63
CA PRO A 574 7.57 -13.66 -13.20
C PRO A 574 6.54 -12.63 -13.68
N THR A 575 6.94 -11.38 -13.96
CA THR A 575 6.06 -10.36 -14.54
C THR A 575 5.64 -10.66 -15.99
N SER A 576 6.36 -11.55 -16.67
CA SER A 576 6.00 -12.04 -18.01
C SER A 576 5.11 -13.28 -17.98
N LEU A 577 4.75 -13.80 -16.79
CA LEU A 577 3.87 -14.97 -16.62
C LEU A 577 2.46 -14.75 -17.14
N ASP A 578 2.00 -13.52 -17.35
CA ASP A 578 0.69 -13.21 -17.93
C ASP A 578 0.79 -12.72 -19.38
N MET A 579 1.99 -12.37 -19.85
CA MET A 579 2.23 -12.01 -21.24
C MET A 579 2.32 -13.31 -22.06
N ASN A 580 1.82 -13.29 -23.29
CA ASN A 580 1.90 -14.42 -24.22
C ASN A 580 3.05 -14.11 -25.20
N PRO A 581 4.30 -14.52 -24.91
CA PRO A 581 5.34 -14.37 -25.92
C PRO A 581 5.10 -15.40 -27.03
N GLU A 582 4.86 -14.91 -28.25
CA GLU A 582 4.80 -15.71 -29.48
C GLU A 582 6.21 -16.20 -29.88
N TYR A 583 6.81 -17.10 -29.08
CA TYR A 583 7.97 -17.86 -29.52
C TYR A 583 7.52 -19.29 -29.82
N ALA A 584 7.51 -19.64 -31.11
CA ALA A 584 6.97 -20.91 -31.62
C ALA A 584 7.68 -22.17 -31.05
N ASP A 585 8.91 -22.04 -30.54
CA ASP A 585 9.79 -23.17 -30.24
C ASP A 585 10.14 -23.33 -28.74
N THR A 586 9.49 -22.59 -27.83
CA THR A 586 9.78 -22.67 -26.38
C THR A 586 8.55 -22.93 -25.53
N LYS A 587 8.61 -23.97 -24.69
CA LYS A 587 7.56 -24.30 -23.71
C LYS A 587 7.73 -23.44 -22.46
N THR A 588 6.73 -22.64 -22.13
CA THR A 588 6.70 -21.90 -20.86
C THR A 588 6.09 -22.75 -19.77
N GLY A 589 6.67 -22.73 -18.57
CA GLY A 589 6.10 -23.46 -17.44
C GLY A 589 6.92 -23.31 -16.17
N TYR A 590 6.85 -24.36 -15.37
CA TYR A 590 7.37 -24.38 -14.01
C TYR A 590 8.21 -25.63 -13.80
N LEU A 591 9.26 -25.52 -13.00
CA LEU A 591 10.00 -26.69 -12.50
C LEU A 591 9.86 -26.78 -11.00
N THR A 592 9.92 -27.99 -10.46
CA THR A 592 10.09 -28.22 -9.03
C THR A 592 11.02 -29.40 -8.83
N LEU A 593 11.76 -29.42 -7.71
CA LEU A 593 12.72 -30.48 -7.42
C LEU A 593 11.97 -31.79 -7.13
N ASP A 594 12.53 -32.93 -7.56
CA ASP A 594 11.99 -34.25 -7.26
C ASP A 594 12.33 -34.66 -5.81
N GLU A 595 11.51 -34.23 -4.86
CA GLU A 595 11.61 -34.63 -3.45
C GLU A 595 10.97 -36.01 -3.20
N PRO A 596 11.45 -36.80 -2.23
CA PRO A 596 10.84 -38.07 -1.86
C PRO A 596 9.33 -37.92 -1.57
N GLY A 597 8.51 -38.68 -2.30
CA GLY A 597 7.05 -38.66 -2.15
C GLY A 597 6.33 -37.48 -2.81
N LEU A 598 7.01 -36.66 -3.61
CA LEU A 598 6.37 -35.56 -4.32
C LEU A 598 5.47 -36.06 -5.46
N TRP A 599 6.03 -36.90 -6.35
CA TRP A 599 5.31 -37.43 -7.52
C TRP A 599 5.90 -38.76 -8.00
N ASP A 600 5.10 -39.83 -8.00
CA ASP A 600 5.40 -41.11 -8.62
C ASP A 600 4.60 -41.24 -9.94
N PRO A 601 5.26 -41.28 -11.11
CA PRO A 601 4.57 -41.34 -12.40
C PRO A 601 3.72 -42.60 -12.59
N TYR A 602 3.96 -43.67 -11.82
CA TYR A 602 3.20 -44.93 -11.94
C TYR A 602 2.02 -45.02 -10.97
N LYS A 603 1.99 -44.21 -9.90
CA LYS A 603 0.93 -44.25 -8.86
C LYS A 603 0.12 -42.95 -8.79
N ASP A 604 0.76 -41.82 -9.04
CA ASP A 604 0.16 -40.51 -8.80
C ASP A 604 -0.59 -39.93 -10.01
N GLU A 605 -0.56 -40.59 -11.18
CA GLU A 605 -1.48 -40.23 -12.27
C GLU A 605 -2.95 -40.30 -11.82
N GLU A 606 -3.29 -41.18 -10.87
CA GLU A 606 -4.59 -41.25 -10.22
C GLU A 606 -4.95 -39.98 -9.43
N ARG A 607 -3.95 -39.21 -8.96
CA ARG A 607 -4.15 -37.91 -8.29
C ARG A 607 -4.55 -36.80 -9.26
N LEU A 608 -4.34 -36.98 -10.58
CA LEU A 608 -4.81 -36.03 -11.59
C LEU A 608 -6.33 -36.15 -11.81
N PRO A 609 -7.02 -35.04 -12.18
CA PRO A 609 -8.46 -35.06 -12.37
C PRO A 609 -8.92 -36.11 -13.39
N ASP A 610 -9.93 -36.91 -13.05
CA ASP A 610 -10.52 -37.90 -13.98
C ASP A 610 -10.98 -37.28 -15.31
N SER A 611 -11.35 -35.99 -15.29
CA SER A 611 -11.71 -35.24 -16.50
C SER A 611 -10.59 -35.15 -17.54
N TRP A 612 -9.34 -35.39 -17.16
CA TRP A 612 -8.19 -35.40 -18.07
C TRP A 612 -8.05 -36.72 -18.81
N PHE A 613 -8.75 -37.76 -18.37
CA PHE A 613 -8.63 -39.11 -18.89
C PHE A 613 -9.95 -39.58 -19.51
N THR A 614 -9.85 -40.66 -20.28
CA THR A 614 -10.96 -41.44 -20.82
C THR A 614 -10.66 -42.90 -20.59
N GLU A 615 -11.64 -43.64 -20.08
CA GLU A 615 -11.51 -45.09 -19.96
C GLU A 615 -11.77 -45.75 -21.31
N THR A 616 -10.85 -46.60 -21.72
CA THR A 616 -10.95 -47.41 -22.92
C THR A 616 -10.97 -48.88 -22.53
N LYS A 617 -11.84 -49.67 -23.16
CA LYS A 617 -11.97 -51.11 -22.90
C LYS A 617 -10.68 -51.91 -23.15
N LYS A 618 -9.72 -51.35 -23.90
CA LYS A 618 -8.51 -52.02 -24.36
C LYS A 618 -7.24 -51.59 -23.61
N ASN A 619 -7.14 -50.31 -23.23
CA ASN A 619 -5.94 -49.73 -22.65
C ASN A 619 -6.18 -49.09 -21.26
N GLY A 620 -7.38 -49.27 -20.68
CA GLY A 620 -7.72 -48.67 -19.39
C GLY A 620 -7.82 -47.14 -19.46
N ARG A 621 -7.34 -46.45 -18.42
CA ARG A 621 -7.38 -44.99 -18.26
C ARG A 621 -6.33 -44.32 -19.15
N VAL A 622 -6.78 -43.65 -20.21
CA VAL A 622 -5.90 -42.99 -21.22
C VAL A 622 -6.06 -41.47 -21.17
N PRO A 623 -4.98 -40.67 -21.21
CA PRO A 623 -5.08 -39.20 -21.26
C PRO A 623 -5.81 -38.69 -22.51
N ARG A 624 -6.69 -37.71 -22.34
CA ARG A 624 -7.31 -36.98 -23.45
C ARG A 624 -6.27 -36.11 -24.15
N LYS A 625 -6.38 -36.00 -25.47
CA LYS A 625 -5.45 -35.24 -26.33
C LYS A 625 -5.23 -33.80 -25.86
N ASP A 626 -6.27 -33.12 -25.37
CA ASP A 626 -6.20 -31.73 -24.91
C ASP A 626 -5.45 -31.57 -23.58
N TYR A 627 -5.37 -32.64 -22.77
CA TYR A 627 -4.77 -32.64 -21.44
C TYR A 627 -3.44 -33.37 -21.35
N ALA A 628 -3.14 -34.27 -22.29
CA ALA A 628 -1.89 -35.04 -22.33
C ALA A 628 -0.64 -34.14 -22.24
N LYS A 629 -0.69 -32.97 -22.89
CA LYS A 629 0.41 -31.99 -22.88
C LYS A 629 0.64 -31.28 -21.53
N PHE A 630 -0.26 -31.44 -20.56
CA PHE A 630 -0.15 -30.85 -19.21
C PHE A 630 0.28 -31.86 -18.14
N ILE A 631 0.50 -33.12 -18.52
CA ILE A 631 1.03 -34.13 -17.62
C ILE A 631 2.49 -33.76 -17.29
N PRO A 632 2.88 -33.76 -15.99
CA PRO A 632 4.23 -33.41 -15.58
C PRO A 632 5.30 -34.28 -16.24
N GLN A 633 6.41 -33.66 -16.66
CA GLN A 633 7.51 -34.36 -17.33
C GLN A 633 8.76 -34.37 -16.45
N LYS A 634 9.44 -35.51 -16.34
CA LYS A 634 10.68 -35.62 -15.56
C LYS A 634 11.87 -35.15 -16.38
N LEU A 635 12.67 -34.24 -15.84
CA LEU A 635 13.89 -33.69 -16.46
C LEU A 635 15.08 -33.80 -15.50
N GLN A 636 16.29 -33.92 -16.04
CA GLN A 636 17.54 -33.80 -15.29
C GLN A 636 18.27 -32.54 -15.74
N ILE A 637 18.57 -31.63 -14.80
CA ILE A 637 19.01 -30.27 -15.12
C ILE A 637 20.34 -29.97 -14.43
N LEU A 638 21.30 -29.45 -15.19
CA LEU A 638 22.56 -28.94 -14.67
C LEU A 638 22.41 -27.50 -14.13
N PRO A 639 23.28 -27.02 -13.22
CA PRO A 639 23.20 -25.65 -12.68
C PRO A 639 23.26 -24.52 -13.72
N ASN A 640 23.80 -24.79 -14.92
CA ASN A 640 23.84 -23.86 -16.05
C ASN A 640 22.58 -23.91 -16.95
N GLY A 641 21.57 -24.69 -16.56
CA GLY A 641 20.30 -24.84 -17.28
C GLY A 641 20.27 -25.88 -18.40
N LYS A 642 21.37 -26.57 -18.71
CA LYS A 642 21.35 -27.67 -19.70
C LYS A 642 20.62 -28.88 -19.17
N VAL A 643 19.74 -29.46 -19.99
CA VAL A 643 19.08 -30.73 -19.73
C VAL A 643 20.03 -31.86 -20.13
N THR A 644 20.21 -32.83 -19.25
CA THR A 644 21.09 -33.99 -19.45
C THR A 644 20.31 -35.30 -19.34
N THR A 645 20.87 -36.38 -19.82
CA THR A 645 20.34 -37.75 -19.62
C THR A 645 21.08 -38.48 -18.50
N SER A 646 22.18 -37.92 -18.00
CA SER A 646 22.99 -38.52 -16.94
C SER A 646 22.35 -38.31 -15.56
N LEU A 647 21.97 -39.41 -14.90
CA LEU A 647 21.41 -39.42 -13.55
C LEU A 647 22.41 -39.00 -12.46
N LEU A 648 23.72 -38.98 -12.76
CA LEU A 648 24.79 -38.73 -11.79
C LEU A 648 25.24 -37.26 -11.73
N GLN A 649 24.87 -36.44 -12.72
CA GLN A 649 25.42 -35.08 -12.87
C GLN A 649 24.36 -33.97 -12.79
N GLY A 650 23.07 -34.29 -12.89
CA GLY A 650 21.97 -33.31 -12.88
C GLY A 650 21.07 -33.41 -11.66
N THR A 651 20.40 -32.30 -11.35
CA THR A 651 19.31 -32.27 -10.37
C THR A 651 18.04 -32.78 -11.04
N THR A 652 17.36 -33.71 -10.38
CA THR A 652 16.10 -34.28 -10.89
C THR A 652 14.94 -33.33 -10.60
N CYS A 653 14.16 -32.98 -11.63
CA CYS A 653 13.07 -32.03 -11.55
C CYS A 653 11.83 -32.50 -12.31
N TRP A 654 10.67 -31.98 -11.90
CA TRP A 654 9.39 -32.13 -12.62
C TRP A 654 9.00 -30.84 -13.32
N PHE A 655 8.83 -30.91 -14.64
CA PHE A 655 8.33 -29.83 -15.48
C PHE A 655 6.79 -29.84 -15.54
N VAL A 656 6.18 -28.74 -15.12
CA VAL A 656 4.74 -28.49 -15.14
C VAL A 656 4.44 -27.39 -16.17
N PRO A 657 3.77 -27.69 -17.29
CA PRO A 657 3.51 -26.71 -18.35
C PRO A 657 2.51 -25.62 -17.94
N ARG A 658 2.67 -24.40 -18.50
CA ARG A 658 1.69 -23.30 -18.36
C ARG A 658 0.42 -23.57 -19.20
N PRO A 659 -0.79 -23.22 -18.73
CA PRO A 659 -1.12 -22.62 -17.43
C PRO A 659 -0.95 -23.61 -16.26
N PHE A 660 -0.58 -23.11 -15.07
CA PHE A 660 -0.48 -23.92 -13.86
C PHE A 660 -1.85 -24.52 -13.55
N ARG A 661 -1.96 -25.85 -13.60
CA ARG A 661 -3.24 -26.56 -13.42
C ARG A 661 -3.27 -27.42 -12.18
N VAL A 662 -2.14 -27.94 -11.74
CA VAL A 662 -2.06 -28.82 -10.58
C VAL A 662 -0.78 -28.56 -9.80
N CYS A 663 -0.90 -28.53 -8.47
CA CYS A 663 0.26 -28.57 -7.59
C CYS A 663 0.62 -30.03 -7.32
N LEU A 664 1.86 -30.44 -7.60
CA LEU A 664 2.31 -31.83 -7.40
C LEU A 664 2.35 -32.20 -5.92
N ASN A 665 2.60 -31.23 -5.05
CA ASN A 665 2.61 -31.45 -3.61
C ASN A 665 1.18 -31.64 -3.03
N CYS A 666 0.33 -30.60 -3.03
CA CYS A 666 -0.97 -30.67 -2.36
C CYS A 666 -2.11 -31.20 -3.24
N GLY A 667 -1.88 -31.41 -4.54
CA GLY A 667 -2.90 -31.88 -5.47
C GLY A 667 -4.02 -30.88 -5.77
N VAL A 668 -3.89 -29.60 -5.39
CA VAL A 668 -4.91 -28.59 -5.76
C VAL A 668 -4.99 -28.49 -7.28
N VAL A 669 -6.22 -28.43 -7.80
CA VAL A 669 -6.50 -28.34 -9.23
C VAL A 669 -7.11 -26.98 -9.56
N HIS A 670 -6.48 -26.26 -10.48
CA HIS A 670 -6.90 -24.95 -10.95
C HIS A 670 -7.55 -25.03 -12.35
N ASP A 671 -8.48 -24.11 -12.60
CA ASP A 671 -9.03 -23.88 -13.93
C ASP A 671 -7.97 -23.23 -14.83
N GLY A 672 -7.84 -23.73 -16.07
CA GLY A 672 -6.87 -23.25 -17.04
C GLY A 672 -7.13 -21.81 -17.52
N ASN A 673 -8.37 -21.32 -17.40
CA ASN A 673 -8.75 -19.97 -17.80
C ASN A 673 -8.44 -18.90 -16.74
N LYS A 674 -8.02 -19.30 -15.54
CA LYS A 674 -7.65 -18.36 -14.48
C LYS A 674 -6.22 -17.87 -14.66
N ASN A 675 -6.02 -16.59 -14.37
CA ASN A 675 -4.70 -15.95 -14.34
C ASN A 675 -3.77 -16.67 -13.33
N GLU A 676 -2.48 -16.80 -13.67
CA GLU A 676 -1.46 -17.48 -12.86
C GLU A 676 -1.24 -16.83 -11.49
N PHE A 677 -1.35 -15.51 -11.41
CA PHE A 677 -1.33 -14.73 -10.18
C PHE A 677 -2.32 -15.25 -9.14
N THR A 678 -3.43 -15.87 -9.59
CA THR A 678 -4.46 -16.41 -8.70
C THR A 678 -4.11 -17.77 -8.09
N LYS A 679 -3.06 -18.42 -8.57
CA LYS A 679 -2.69 -19.79 -8.24
C LYS A 679 -1.38 -19.84 -7.49
N LEU A 680 -0.47 -18.95 -7.87
CA LEU A 680 0.89 -18.86 -7.37
C LEU A 680 1.10 -17.49 -6.69
N SER A 681 1.84 -17.49 -5.58
CA SER A 681 2.34 -16.29 -4.92
C SER A 681 3.84 -16.17 -5.13
N ARG A 682 4.36 -14.96 -4.91
CA ARG A 682 5.78 -14.64 -4.85
C ARG A 682 6.01 -13.69 -3.69
N LEU A 683 7.28 -13.53 -3.30
CA LEU A 683 7.67 -12.38 -2.50
C LEU A 683 7.24 -11.12 -3.26
N SER A 684 6.54 -10.24 -2.55
CA SER A 684 5.86 -9.08 -3.10
C SER A 684 4.83 -9.34 -4.22
N SER A 685 3.81 -10.13 -3.88
CA SER A 685 2.64 -10.33 -4.74
C SER A 685 1.69 -9.11 -4.77
N GLU A 686 1.89 -8.13 -3.92
CA GLU A 686 1.11 -6.89 -3.89
C GLU A 686 1.35 -6.03 -5.13
N GLY A 687 0.29 -5.38 -5.61
CA GLY A 687 0.42 -4.32 -6.61
C GLY A 687 0.94 -3.04 -5.98
N ARG A 688 1.64 -2.21 -6.76
CA ARG A 688 2.07 -0.85 -6.35
C ARG A 688 0.93 -0.02 -5.77
N SER A 689 -0.29 -0.24 -6.26
CA SER A 689 -1.47 0.46 -5.78
C SER A 689 -1.82 0.10 -4.35
N THR A 690 -1.73 -1.18 -4.02
CA THR A 690 -2.04 -1.66 -2.68
C THR A 690 -1.00 -1.20 -1.67
N ALA A 691 0.28 -1.20 -2.03
CA ALA A 691 1.34 -0.64 -1.19
C ALA A 691 1.10 0.85 -0.88
N THR A 692 0.83 1.65 -1.90
CA THR A 692 0.49 3.08 -1.73
C THR A 692 -0.72 3.26 -0.83
N THR A 693 -1.81 2.50 -1.06
CA THR A 693 -3.02 2.59 -0.24
C THR A 693 -2.76 2.26 1.23
N LEU A 694 -2.03 1.18 1.52
CA LEU A 694 -1.74 0.76 2.89
C LEU A 694 -0.84 1.73 3.64
N LEU A 695 0.23 2.19 2.99
CA LEU A 695 1.14 3.17 3.57
C LEU A 695 0.39 4.47 3.87
N CYS A 696 -0.44 4.94 2.94
CA CYS A 696 -1.28 6.11 3.15
C CYS A 696 -2.27 5.92 4.29
N LEU A 697 -2.97 4.79 4.34
CA LEU A 697 -3.98 4.50 5.36
C LEU A 697 -3.34 4.37 6.76
N SER A 698 -2.24 3.63 6.87
CA SER A 698 -1.47 3.49 8.12
C SER A 698 -0.98 4.85 8.61
N THR A 699 -0.40 5.66 7.71
CA THR A 699 0.08 7.02 8.02
C THR A 699 -1.06 7.91 8.53
N VAL A 700 -2.18 7.99 7.80
CA VAL A 700 -3.32 8.85 8.17
C VAL A 700 -3.99 8.40 9.47
N SER A 701 -4.18 7.10 9.65
CA SER A 701 -4.78 6.53 10.86
C SER A 701 -3.97 6.89 12.11
N ARG A 702 -2.64 6.76 12.03
CA ARG A 702 -1.71 7.10 13.12
C ARG A 702 -1.59 8.61 13.35
N LEU A 703 -1.55 9.41 12.29
CA LEU A 703 -1.54 10.87 12.42
C LEU A 703 -2.77 11.39 13.18
N LYS A 704 -3.95 10.81 12.94
CA LYS A 704 -5.19 11.13 13.66
C LYS A 704 -5.15 10.75 15.14
N GLN A 705 -4.36 9.75 15.51
CA GLN A 705 -4.16 9.34 16.90
C GLN A 705 -3.18 10.25 17.65
N VAL A 706 -2.18 10.81 16.94
CA VAL A 706 -1.16 11.69 17.53
C VAL A 706 -1.63 13.14 17.65
N PHE A 707 -2.29 13.70 16.63
CA PHE A 707 -2.68 15.11 16.60
C PHE A 707 -4.18 15.31 16.85
N THR A 708 -4.52 16.18 17.81
CA THR A 708 -5.90 16.61 18.11
C THR A 708 -6.06 18.12 17.89
N GLY A 709 -7.31 18.61 17.83
CA GLY A 709 -7.63 20.03 17.67
C GLY A 709 -7.12 20.64 16.36
N GLU A 710 -6.60 21.86 16.39
CA GLU A 710 -6.10 22.57 15.20
C GLU A 710 -4.93 21.86 14.51
N LYS A 711 -4.06 21.17 15.28
CA LYS A 711 -2.93 20.41 14.73
C LYS A 711 -3.38 19.24 13.87
N ALA A 712 -4.56 18.68 14.12
CA ALA A 712 -5.13 17.63 13.27
C ALA A 712 -5.40 18.11 11.84
N GLN A 713 -5.72 19.40 11.65
CA GLN A 713 -5.93 19.98 10.31
C GLN A 713 -4.62 20.13 9.53
N ALA A 714 -3.49 20.24 10.22
CA ALA A 714 -2.15 20.30 9.61
C ALA A 714 -1.61 18.91 9.25
N ALA A 715 -2.14 17.84 9.86
CA ALA A 715 -1.74 16.47 9.59
C ALA A 715 -2.28 16.00 8.23
N LYS A 716 -1.47 16.14 7.17
CA LYS A 716 -1.83 15.81 5.80
C LYS A 716 -0.85 14.82 5.20
N ILE A 717 -1.36 13.97 4.32
CA ILE A 717 -0.55 13.16 3.42
C ILE A 717 -0.69 13.71 2.01
N LEU A 718 0.43 13.81 1.30
CA LEU A 718 0.49 14.18 -0.10
C LEU A 718 1.13 13.00 -0.84
N SER A 719 0.37 12.40 -1.76
CA SER A 719 0.87 11.35 -2.65
C SER A 719 1.10 11.93 -4.04
N PHE A 720 2.31 11.75 -4.56
CA PHE A 720 2.69 12.17 -5.91
C PHE A 720 2.89 10.93 -6.77
N THR A 721 2.50 11.01 -8.04
CA THR A 721 2.69 9.94 -9.02
C THR A 721 3.21 10.55 -10.31
N ASP A 722 4.12 9.85 -10.99
CA ASP A 722 4.84 10.39 -12.15
C ASP A 722 3.95 10.57 -13.40
N ASN A 723 2.77 9.93 -13.44
CA ASN A 723 1.85 10.00 -14.56
C ASN A 723 0.40 10.18 -14.09
N ARG A 724 -0.35 11.04 -14.79
CA ARG A 724 -1.78 11.30 -14.55
C ARG A 724 -2.65 10.03 -14.68
N GLN A 725 -2.31 9.13 -15.60
CA GLN A 725 -3.05 7.87 -15.76
C GLN A 725 -2.87 6.98 -14.53
N ASP A 726 -1.64 6.86 -14.03
CA ASP A 726 -1.36 6.13 -12.79
C ASP A 726 -2.08 6.80 -11.61
N ALA A 727 -2.04 8.14 -11.50
CA ALA A 727 -2.78 8.88 -10.47
C ALA A 727 -4.28 8.53 -10.45
N SER A 728 -4.92 8.49 -11.62
CA SER A 728 -6.34 8.15 -11.76
C SER A 728 -6.62 6.71 -11.33
N LEU A 729 -5.76 5.77 -11.73
CA LEU A 729 -5.89 4.36 -11.38
C LEU A 729 -5.65 4.14 -9.88
N GLN A 730 -4.69 4.86 -9.30
CA GLN A 730 -4.39 4.84 -7.87
C GLN A 730 -5.55 5.38 -7.04
N ALA A 731 -6.15 6.50 -7.46
CA ALA A 731 -7.29 7.09 -6.78
C ALA A 731 -8.51 6.15 -6.76
N GLY A 732 -8.83 5.54 -7.91
CA GLY A 732 -9.90 4.54 -7.98
C GLY A 732 -9.65 3.33 -7.08
N HIS A 733 -8.44 2.74 -7.15
CA HIS A 733 -8.07 1.63 -6.28
C HIS A 733 -8.12 2.00 -4.79
N PHE A 734 -7.66 3.21 -4.43
CA PHE A 734 -7.69 3.71 -3.06
C PHE A 734 -9.12 3.80 -2.51
N ASN A 735 -10.03 4.39 -3.29
CA ASN A 735 -11.43 4.53 -2.90
C ASN A 735 -12.11 3.17 -2.72
N ASP A 736 -12.00 2.27 -3.71
CA ASP A 736 -12.51 0.90 -3.66
C ASP A 736 -12.04 0.16 -2.40
N PHE A 737 -10.73 0.23 -2.15
CA PHE A 737 -10.09 -0.48 -1.05
C PHE A 737 -10.59 0.05 0.30
N VAL A 738 -10.62 1.36 0.47
CA VAL A 738 -11.03 2.00 1.74
C VAL A 738 -12.51 1.70 2.02
N GLN A 739 -13.39 1.80 1.03
CA GLN A 739 -14.81 1.48 1.21
C GLN A 739 -15.02 0.01 1.60
N THR A 740 -14.39 -0.91 0.87
CA THR A 740 -14.50 -2.35 1.14
C THR A 740 -13.95 -2.69 2.51
N SER A 741 -12.78 -2.15 2.87
CA SER A 741 -12.15 -2.37 4.17
C SER A 741 -12.97 -1.79 5.30
N PHE A 742 -13.57 -0.61 5.11
CA PHE A 742 -14.41 0.02 6.11
C PHE A 742 -15.71 -0.76 6.36
N LEU A 743 -16.37 -1.22 5.29
CA LEU A 743 -17.56 -2.07 5.39
C LEU A 743 -17.25 -3.37 6.16
N ARG A 744 -16.15 -4.05 5.78
CA ARG A 744 -15.73 -5.29 6.43
C ARG A 744 -15.29 -5.07 7.88
N ALA A 745 -14.60 -3.97 8.19
CA ALA A 745 -14.24 -3.63 9.56
C ALA A 745 -15.48 -3.38 10.43
N ALA A 746 -16.49 -2.69 9.89
CA ALA A 746 -17.76 -2.48 10.59
C ALA A 746 -18.53 -3.80 10.81
N LEU A 747 -18.54 -4.69 9.81
CA LEU A 747 -19.10 -6.05 9.95
C LEU A 747 -18.37 -6.86 11.01
N LEU A 748 -17.03 -6.85 11.00
CA LEU A 748 -16.23 -7.54 12.01
C LEU A 748 -16.51 -7.00 13.42
N GLY A 749 -16.55 -5.68 13.60
CA GLY A 749 -16.90 -5.06 14.87
C GLY A 749 -18.32 -5.41 15.35
N ALA A 750 -19.27 -5.53 14.43
CA ALA A 750 -20.65 -5.94 14.75
C ALA A 750 -20.69 -7.41 15.20
N LEU A 751 -19.95 -8.28 14.52
CA LEU A 751 -19.81 -9.70 14.87
C LEU A 751 -19.08 -9.90 16.20
N GLN A 752 -18.02 -9.15 16.48
CA GLN A 752 -17.30 -9.21 17.75
C GLN A 752 -18.18 -8.74 18.93
N SER A 753 -19.04 -7.74 18.70
CA SER A 753 -19.95 -7.21 19.72
C SER A 753 -21.11 -8.16 20.05
N LYS A 754 -21.67 -8.84 19.05
CA LYS A 754 -22.89 -9.68 19.20
C LYS A 754 -22.62 -11.19 19.17
N GLY A 755 -21.47 -11.63 18.69
CA GLY A 755 -21.11 -13.03 18.44
C GLY A 755 -21.81 -13.63 17.22
N LYS A 756 -23.14 -13.47 17.12
CA LYS A 756 -23.99 -13.92 16.02
C LYS A 756 -24.93 -12.79 15.57
N LEU A 757 -25.17 -12.69 14.27
CA LEU A 757 -26.11 -11.74 13.67
C LEU A 757 -27.08 -12.48 12.76
N THR A 758 -28.37 -12.21 12.92
CA THR A 758 -29.43 -12.64 11.99
C THR A 758 -29.61 -11.61 10.87
N HIS A 759 -30.33 -11.98 9.80
CA HIS A 759 -30.67 -11.05 8.71
C HIS A 759 -31.31 -9.74 9.19
N SER A 760 -32.19 -9.78 10.20
CA SER A 760 -32.87 -8.60 10.75
C SER A 760 -31.94 -7.65 11.52
N GLU A 761 -30.86 -8.16 12.10
CA GLU A 761 -29.95 -7.39 12.96
C GLU A 761 -28.72 -6.87 12.21
N LEU A 762 -28.33 -7.59 11.15
CA LEU A 762 -27.09 -7.40 10.41
C LEU A 762 -26.81 -5.94 10.03
N VAL A 763 -27.72 -5.31 9.27
CA VAL A 763 -27.49 -3.97 8.72
C VAL A 763 -27.48 -2.91 9.84
N GLY A 764 -28.37 -3.05 10.83
CA GLY A 764 -28.48 -2.12 11.94
C GLY A 764 -27.21 -2.09 12.81
N GLU A 765 -26.68 -3.27 13.16
CA GLU A 765 -25.46 -3.36 13.95
C GLU A 765 -24.22 -2.96 13.14
N VAL A 766 -24.16 -3.28 11.85
CA VAL A 766 -23.07 -2.81 10.97
C VAL A 766 -23.04 -1.28 10.91
N ILE A 767 -24.16 -0.62 10.62
CA ILE A 767 -24.24 0.86 10.54
C ILE A 767 -23.88 1.50 11.88
N LYS A 768 -24.30 0.90 12.99
CA LYS A 768 -23.92 1.36 14.33
C LYS A 768 -22.40 1.34 14.53
N GLN A 769 -21.72 0.29 14.06
CA GLN A 769 -20.26 0.17 14.13
C GLN A 769 -19.52 1.07 13.13
N MET A 770 -20.16 1.44 12.01
CA MET A 770 -19.59 2.43 11.08
C MET A 770 -19.43 3.81 11.75
N GLY A 771 -20.26 4.16 12.75
CA GLY A 771 -20.11 5.41 13.51
C GLY A 771 -20.28 6.69 12.68
N ILE A 772 -20.97 6.62 11.55
CA ILE A 772 -21.20 7.74 10.62
C ILE A 772 -22.63 8.28 10.73
N SER A 773 -22.80 9.56 10.41
CA SER A 773 -24.06 10.29 10.47
C SER A 773 -24.52 10.74 9.09
N GLN A 774 -25.74 11.26 8.98
CA GLN A 774 -26.23 11.85 7.72
C GLN A 774 -25.32 12.96 7.16
N LYS A 775 -24.54 13.65 8.00
CA LYS A 775 -23.58 14.66 7.52
C LYS A 775 -22.51 14.04 6.60
N ASP A 776 -22.24 12.76 6.78
CA ASP A 776 -21.14 12.06 6.12
C ASP A 776 -21.56 11.44 4.79
N TYR A 777 -22.83 11.01 4.66
CA TYR A 777 -23.31 10.28 3.48
C TYR A 777 -24.47 10.94 2.72
N ALA A 778 -25.22 11.88 3.30
CA ALA A 778 -26.37 12.49 2.62
C ALA A 778 -25.96 13.71 1.78
N LYS A 779 -26.61 13.90 0.62
CA LYS A 779 -26.50 15.12 -0.20
C LYS A 779 -27.10 16.33 0.53
N GLU A 780 -28.30 16.15 1.05
CA GLU A 780 -29.02 17.16 1.84
C GLU A 780 -29.30 16.59 3.23
N LYS A 781 -28.70 17.20 4.26
CA LYS A 781 -28.88 16.79 5.65
C LYS A 781 -30.31 17.11 6.09
N ALA A 782 -30.99 16.12 6.69
CA ALA A 782 -32.27 16.33 7.33
C ALA A 782 -32.20 15.94 8.81
N GLU A 783 -32.60 16.83 9.71
CA GLU A 783 -32.56 16.58 11.15
C GLU A 783 -33.78 15.78 11.64
N PHE A 784 -34.95 15.95 10.99
CA PHE A 784 -36.21 15.36 11.41
C PHE A 784 -37.12 14.98 10.22
N GLY A 785 -38.16 14.20 10.48
CA GLY A 785 -39.24 13.91 9.54
C GLY A 785 -38.85 13.03 8.34
N LYS A 786 -39.64 13.10 7.27
CA LYS A 786 -39.53 12.21 6.09
C LYS A 786 -38.16 12.28 5.41
N GLY A 787 -37.50 13.44 5.42
CA GLY A 787 -36.15 13.59 4.85
C GLY A 787 -35.11 12.74 5.59
N LYS A 788 -35.16 12.73 6.94
CA LYS A 788 -34.26 11.92 7.76
C LYS A 788 -34.47 10.43 7.51
N THR A 789 -35.72 9.96 7.56
CA THR A 789 -36.06 8.56 7.30
C THR A 789 -35.69 8.12 5.90
N ARG A 790 -35.88 8.99 4.89
CA ARG A 790 -35.47 8.72 3.51
C ARG A 790 -33.95 8.53 3.41
N ASN A 791 -33.18 9.44 4.01
CA ASN A 791 -31.71 9.39 3.99
C ASN A 791 -31.18 8.12 4.67
N GLU A 792 -31.70 7.79 5.85
CA GLU A 792 -31.34 6.59 6.61
C GLU A 792 -31.72 5.32 5.86
N LYS A 793 -32.92 5.26 5.27
CA LYS A 793 -33.37 4.10 4.50
C LYS A 793 -32.53 3.87 3.24
N ALA A 794 -32.26 4.92 2.47
CA ALA A 794 -31.44 4.81 1.26
C ALA A 794 -30.01 4.33 1.59
N PHE A 795 -29.46 4.79 2.71
CA PHE A 795 -28.15 4.33 3.18
C PHE A 795 -28.18 2.90 3.71
N GLN A 796 -29.22 2.51 4.45
CA GLN A 796 -29.43 1.13 4.89
C GLN A 796 -29.54 0.16 3.71
N ASP A 797 -30.37 0.48 2.71
CA ASP A 797 -30.54 -0.34 1.51
C ASP A 797 -29.21 -0.46 0.73
N LEU A 798 -28.42 0.62 0.66
CA LEU A 798 -27.07 0.60 0.06
C LEU A 798 -26.13 -0.37 0.82
N ILE A 799 -26.03 -0.23 2.14
CA ILE A 799 -25.13 -1.07 2.96
C ILE A 799 -25.59 -2.53 2.93
N GLU A 800 -26.89 -2.79 2.97
CA GLU A 800 -27.45 -4.12 2.83
C GLU A 800 -27.07 -4.77 1.50
N TYR A 801 -27.22 -4.04 0.38
CA TYR A 801 -26.76 -4.52 -0.94
C TYR A 801 -25.27 -4.87 -0.92
N ARG A 802 -24.42 -3.99 -0.37
CA ARG A 802 -22.96 -4.19 -0.33
C ARG A 802 -22.55 -5.39 0.53
N LEU A 803 -23.22 -5.61 1.66
CA LEU A 803 -22.98 -6.77 2.51
C LEU A 803 -23.32 -8.09 1.80
N TYR A 804 -24.43 -8.13 1.06
CA TYR A 804 -24.79 -9.32 0.29
C TYR A 804 -23.90 -9.54 -0.92
N GLU A 805 -23.48 -8.46 -1.58
CA GLU A 805 -22.50 -8.53 -2.66
C GLU A 805 -21.18 -9.15 -2.17
N ASP A 806 -20.75 -8.84 -0.94
CA ASP A 806 -19.51 -9.37 -0.35
C ASP A 806 -19.58 -10.85 0.07
N LEU A 807 -20.79 -11.44 0.15
CA LEU A 807 -20.99 -12.88 0.36
C LEU A 807 -20.55 -13.74 -0.84
N ARG A 808 -20.37 -13.10 -2.00
CA ARG A 808 -19.80 -13.76 -3.16
C ARG A 808 -18.44 -14.32 -2.82
N ARG A 809 -18.07 -15.40 -3.50
CA ARG A 809 -16.68 -15.84 -3.46
C ARG A 809 -15.79 -14.68 -3.93
N GLY A 810 -14.94 -14.16 -3.04
CA GLY A 810 -14.00 -13.09 -3.35
C GLY A 810 -13.19 -13.41 -4.60
N TRP A 811 -13.28 -12.56 -5.61
CA TRP A 811 -12.57 -12.72 -6.88
C TRP A 811 -11.13 -12.19 -6.82
N ARG A 812 -10.86 -11.24 -5.91
CA ARG A 812 -9.54 -10.64 -5.66
C ARG A 812 -8.86 -11.35 -4.51
N ILE A 813 -7.80 -12.10 -4.81
CA ILE A 813 -7.01 -12.83 -3.80
C ILE A 813 -6.27 -11.92 -2.83
N VAL A 814 -5.94 -10.71 -3.26
CA VAL A 814 -5.30 -9.68 -2.43
C VAL A 814 -6.29 -8.91 -1.54
N GLN A 815 -7.60 -9.18 -1.67
CA GLN A 815 -8.68 -8.57 -0.88
C GLN A 815 -9.74 -9.63 -0.49
N PRO A 816 -9.34 -10.71 0.21
CA PRO A 816 -10.27 -11.76 0.64
C PRO A 816 -11.39 -11.18 1.52
N ASN A 817 -12.60 -11.73 1.40
CA ASN A 817 -13.69 -11.37 2.31
C ASN A 817 -13.46 -11.98 3.70
N LEU A 818 -14.25 -11.56 4.70
CA LEU A 818 -14.05 -12.02 6.08
C LEU A 818 -14.18 -13.55 6.23
N GLU A 819 -15.02 -14.20 5.40
CA GLU A 819 -15.15 -15.65 5.39
C GLU A 819 -13.86 -16.34 4.92
N GLN A 820 -13.22 -15.79 3.88
CA GLN A 820 -11.93 -16.28 3.39
C GLN A 820 -10.78 -16.04 4.37
N CYS A 821 -10.88 -15.01 5.20
CA CYS A 821 -9.94 -14.73 6.29
C CYS A 821 -10.16 -15.61 7.52
N GLY A 822 -11.23 -16.42 7.58
CA GLY A 822 -11.59 -17.20 8.77
C GLY A 822 -12.21 -16.37 9.90
N LEU A 823 -12.53 -15.10 9.66
CA LEU A 823 -13.11 -14.16 10.65
C LEU A 823 -14.65 -14.17 10.67
N LEU A 824 -15.27 -14.83 9.69
CA LEU A 824 -16.70 -14.97 9.53
C LEU A 824 -17.05 -16.40 9.10
N VAL A 825 -17.99 -17.02 9.80
CA VAL A 825 -18.63 -18.27 9.38
C VAL A 825 -20.10 -17.98 9.12
N ILE A 826 -20.61 -18.48 7.99
CA ILE A 826 -22.05 -18.46 7.70
C ILE A 826 -22.65 -19.78 8.13
N GLU A 827 -23.48 -19.73 9.16
CA GLU A 827 -24.35 -20.82 9.59
C GLU A 827 -25.74 -20.68 8.95
N TYR A 828 -26.52 -21.76 9.02
CA TYR A 828 -27.90 -21.78 8.56
C TYR A 828 -28.80 -22.16 9.71
N ASP A 829 -29.72 -21.27 10.07
CA ASP A 829 -30.56 -21.43 11.25
C ASP A 829 -31.40 -22.71 11.19
N GLY A 830 -31.34 -23.55 12.22
CA GLY A 830 -32.05 -24.84 12.29
C GLY A 830 -31.57 -25.96 11.34
N LEU A 831 -30.48 -25.78 10.58
CA LEU A 831 -30.07 -26.79 9.58
C LEU A 831 -29.66 -28.15 10.17
N GLU A 832 -28.96 -28.14 11.31
CA GLU A 832 -28.53 -29.36 12.00
C GLU A 832 -29.73 -30.17 12.51
N GLU A 833 -30.75 -29.47 13.04
CA GLU A 833 -31.99 -30.08 13.51
C GLU A 833 -32.74 -30.76 12.35
N ILE A 834 -32.83 -30.11 11.20
CA ILE A 834 -33.46 -30.65 9.99
C ILE A 834 -32.70 -31.87 9.43
N CYS A 835 -31.37 -31.88 9.48
CA CYS A 835 -30.57 -33.03 9.05
C CYS A 835 -30.76 -34.25 9.95
N THR A 836 -31.08 -34.02 11.23
CA THR A 836 -31.37 -35.06 12.24
C THR A 836 -32.83 -35.53 12.19
N ASN A 837 -33.75 -34.65 11.79
CA ASN A 837 -35.19 -34.94 11.73
C ASN A 837 -35.50 -36.02 10.68
N LYS A 838 -35.95 -37.21 11.12
CA LYS A 838 -36.27 -38.32 10.22
C LYS A 838 -37.52 -38.07 9.37
N ASP A 839 -38.46 -37.25 9.83
CA ASP A 839 -39.76 -37.08 9.19
C ASP A 839 -39.64 -36.39 7.82
N ILE A 840 -38.75 -35.39 7.72
CA ILE A 840 -38.54 -34.68 6.45
C ILE A 840 -37.90 -35.57 5.38
N TRP A 841 -36.94 -36.41 5.77
CA TRP A 841 -36.27 -37.35 4.86
C TRP A 841 -37.16 -38.55 4.53
N ASN A 842 -38.08 -38.92 5.44
CA ASN A 842 -39.13 -39.92 5.19
C ASN A 842 -40.25 -39.40 4.28
N LYS A 843 -40.53 -38.09 4.28
CA LYS A 843 -41.45 -37.42 3.36
C LYS A 843 -40.84 -37.32 1.96
N HIS A 844 -39.58 -36.90 1.87
CA HIS A 844 -38.84 -36.74 0.61
C HIS A 844 -37.84 -37.88 0.41
N ARG A 845 -38.35 -39.06 0.04
CA ARG A 845 -37.58 -40.31 0.02
C ARG A 845 -36.61 -40.39 -1.15
N HIS A 846 -35.33 -40.62 -0.85
CA HIS A 846 -34.33 -41.05 -1.82
C HIS A 846 -33.41 -42.10 -1.15
N PRO A 847 -33.03 -43.21 -1.81
CA PRO A 847 -32.23 -44.27 -1.19
C PRO A 847 -30.95 -43.76 -0.51
N VAL A 848 -30.23 -42.87 -1.20
CA VAL A 848 -28.99 -42.25 -0.68
C VAL A 848 -29.25 -41.39 0.56
N LEU A 849 -30.31 -40.58 0.57
CA LEU A 849 -30.61 -39.67 1.70
C LEU A 849 -31.10 -40.45 2.92
N LEU A 850 -31.88 -41.52 2.73
CA LEU A 850 -32.38 -42.36 3.82
C LEU A 850 -31.26 -43.15 4.50
N GLN A 851 -30.27 -43.62 3.73
CA GLN A 851 -29.11 -44.35 4.23
C GLN A 851 -28.02 -43.44 4.81
N ALA A 852 -27.98 -42.17 4.40
CA ALA A 852 -27.02 -41.19 4.91
C ALA A 852 -27.23 -40.89 6.41
N THR A 853 -26.13 -40.77 7.13
CA THR A 853 -26.07 -40.27 8.50
C THR A 853 -26.46 -38.78 8.57
N PRO A 854 -26.90 -38.26 9.73
CA PRO A 854 -27.20 -36.84 9.90
C PRO A 854 -26.02 -35.93 9.49
N GLN A 855 -24.78 -36.35 9.78
CA GLN A 855 -23.58 -35.60 9.45
C GLN A 855 -23.32 -35.54 7.93
N GLU A 856 -23.58 -36.62 7.20
CA GLU A 856 -23.46 -36.63 5.73
C GLU A 856 -24.51 -35.74 5.08
N ARG A 857 -25.76 -35.77 5.58
CA ARG A 857 -26.83 -34.86 5.13
C ARG A 857 -26.46 -33.40 5.39
N LEU A 858 -25.92 -33.10 6.57
CA LEU A 858 -25.45 -31.77 6.93
C LEU A 858 -24.31 -31.31 6.01
N THR A 859 -23.32 -32.17 5.77
CA THR A 859 -22.18 -31.88 4.87
C THR A 859 -22.67 -31.61 3.44
N ALA A 860 -23.57 -32.44 2.92
CA ALA A 860 -24.17 -32.27 1.61
C ALA A 860 -25.03 -30.99 1.51
N ALA A 861 -25.80 -30.68 2.55
CA ALA A 861 -26.64 -29.49 2.60
C ALA A 861 -25.78 -28.23 2.66
N LEU A 862 -24.80 -28.18 3.55
CA LEU A 862 -23.83 -27.09 3.64
C LEU A 862 -23.09 -26.87 2.31
N ALA A 863 -22.68 -27.94 1.63
CA ALA A 863 -22.03 -27.83 0.32
C ALA A 863 -22.95 -27.18 -0.73
N LEU A 864 -24.23 -27.57 -0.77
CA LEU A 864 -25.22 -27.01 -1.69
C LEU A 864 -25.56 -25.56 -1.35
N LEU A 865 -25.94 -25.26 -0.10
CA LEU A 865 -26.35 -23.92 0.32
C LEU A 865 -25.19 -22.92 0.20
N ASN A 866 -23.96 -23.30 0.57
CA ASN A 866 -22.79 -22.43 0.37
C ASN A 866 -22.49 -22.22 -1.12
N HIS A 867 -22.70 -23.24 -1.97
CA HIS A 867 -22.53 -23.07 -3.40
C HIS A 867 -23.52 -22.05 -3.97
N LEU A 868 -24.79 -22.13 -3.59
CA LEU A 868 -25.82 -21.16 -3.99
C LEU A 868 -25.48 -19.76 -3.50
N ARG A 869 -25.15 -19.60 -2.22
CA ARG A 869 -24.77 -18.31 -1.61
C ARG A 869 -23.60 -17.65 -2.35
N ARG A 870 -22.51 -18.40 -2.56
CA ARG A 870 -21.28 -17.88 -3.20
C ARG A 870 -21.48 -17.48 -4.66
N GLU A 871 -22.50 -18.02 -5.32
CA GLU A 871 -22.92 -17.65 -6.69
C GLU A 871 -24.03 -16.59 -6.73
N LEU A 872 -24.44 -16.04 -5.57
CA LEU A 872 -25.62 -15.18 -5.38
C LEU A 872 -26.94 -15.78 -5.90
N ALA A 873 -27.11 -17.10 -5.82
CA ALA A 873 -28.43 -17.70 -5.95
C ALA A 873 -29.21 -17.56 -4.63
N ILE A 874 -29.51 -16.31 -4.24
CA ILE A 874 -30.11 -15.93 -2.97
C ILE A 874 -31.37 -15.12 -3.24
N ASP A 875 -32.45 -15.42 -2.53
CA ASP A 875 -33.65 -14.60 -2.50
C ASP A 875 -33.48 -13.48 -1.48
N ALA A 876 -32.92 -12.37 -1.94
CA ALA A 876 -32.80 -11.13 -1.18
C ALA A 876 -33.39 -9.98 -1.99
N ARG A 877 -34.34 -9.24 -1.42
CA ARG A 877 -35.10 -8.16 -2.11
C ARG A 877 -34.19 -7.23 -2.92
N LEU A 878 -33.12 -6.73 -2.32
CA LEU A 878 -32.21 -5.76 -2.93
C LEU A 878 -31.28 -6.34 -4.01
N LEU A 879 -31.12 -7.67 -4.06
CA LEU A 879 -30.40 -8.35 -5.12
C LEU A 879 -31.29 -8.71 -6.31
N GLN A 880 -32.61 -8.63 -6.20
CA GLN A 880 -33.51 -8.95 -7.31
C GLN A 880 -33.42 -7.86 -8.40
N SER A 881 -33.36 -8.27 -9.67
CA SER A 881 -33.18 -7.35 -10.80
C SER A 881 -34.27 -6.28 -10.90
N ASP A 882 -35.47 -6.58 -10.42
CA ASP A 882 -36.64 -5.71 -10.52
C ASP A 882 -36.56 -4.52 -9.56
N ASN A 883 -35.75 -4.64 -8.50
CA ASN A 883 -35.52 -3.56 -7.53
C ASN A 883 -34.32 -2.67 -7.88
N LYS A 884 -33.60 -3.01 -8.95
CA LYS A 884 -32.38 -2.30 -9.39
C LYS A 884 -32.62 -0.80 -9.60
N ASP A 885 -33.60 -0.45 -10.41
CA ASP A 885 -33.83 0.94 -10.81
C ASP A 885 -34.35 1.79 -9.65
N SER A 886 -35.03 1.17 -8.68
CA SER A 886 -35.45 1.85 -7.45
C SER A 886 -34.25 2.16 -6.56
N LEU A 887 -33.42 1.15 -6.26
CA LEU A 887 -32.23 1.32 -5.42
C LEU A 887 -31.29 2.38 -5.99
N LEU A 888 -31.00 2.29 -7.30
CA LEU A 888 -30.17 3.26 -8.02
C LEU A 888 -30.71 4.68 -7.86
N ARG A 889 -32.00 4.87 -8.14
CA ARG A 889 -32.64 6.18 -8.09
C ARG A 889 -32.60 6.77 -6.70
N ASP A 890 -32.92 5.97 -5.68
CA ASP A 890 -32.95 6.42 -4.28
C ASP A 890 -31.54 6.81 -3.81
N VAL A 891 -30.53 5.98 -4.10
CA VAL A 891 -29.14 6.27 -3.74
C VAL A 891 -28.61 7.50 -4.49
N PHE A 892 -28.79 7.60 -5.81
CA PHE A 892 -28.31 8.76 -6.58
C PHE A 892 -28.99 10.07 -6.18
N GLN A 893 -30.26 10.05 -5.79
CA GLN A 893 -30.96 11.27 -5.35
C GLN A 893 -30.54 11.71 -3.95
N THR A 894 -30.17 10.78 -3.08
CA THR A 894 -30.09 11.03 -1.64
C THR A 894 -28.67 10.96 -1.06
N ILE A 895 -27.82 10.09 -1.61
CA ILE A 895 -26.49 9.77 -1.10
C ILE A 895 -25.41 10.49 -1.93
N LYS A 896 -24.40 11.07 -1.27
CA LYS A 896 -23.27 11.76 -1.92
C LYS A 896 -22.05 10.85 -2.06
N GLU A 897 -21.10 11.29 -2.88
CA GLU A 897 -19.76 10.69 -2.93
C GLU A 897 -19.09 10.72 -1.54
N PRO A 898 -18.31 9.68 -1.18
CA PRO A 898 -17.92 8.55 -2.03
C PRO A 898 -18.87 7.34 -1.97
N TRP A 899 -19.99 7.41 -1.25
CA TRP A 899 -20.86 6.24 -0.98
C TRP A 899 -21.76 5.82 -2.14
N VAL A 900 -22.00 6.73 -3.09
CA VAL A 900 -22.79 6.46 -4.28
C VAL A 900 -22.11 5.41 -5.17
N PHE A 901 -22.90 4.73 -5.99
CA PHE A 901 -22.36 3.82 -7.00
C PHE A 901 -21.61 4.58 -8.10
N ASP A 902 -20.49 4.03 -8.56
CA ASP A 902 -19.76 4.61 -9.69
C ASP A 902 -20.56 4.44 -11.00
N GLU A 903 -20.46 5.42 -11.90
CA GLU A 903 -21.19 5.41 -13.18
C GLU A 903 -20.90 4.16 -14.03
N ASN A 904 -19.68 3.64 -13.95
CA ASN A 904 -19.21 2.47 -14.71
C ASN A 904 -19.14 1.19 -13.86
N GLU A 905 -19.70 1.20 -12.66
CA GLU A 905 -19.65 0.06 -11.76
C GLU A 905 -20.38 -1.15 -12.36
N LYS A 906 -19.82 -2.36 -12.17
CA LYS A 906 -20.48 -3.61 -12.52
C LYS A 906 -21.25 -4.16 -11.33
N TRP A 907 -22.56 -4.26 -11.50
CA TRP A 907 -23.48 -4.69 -10.46
C TRP A 907 -23.70 -6.19 -10.47
N HIS A 908 -23.96 -6.73 -9.28
CA HIS A 908 -24.14 -8.14 -9.06
C HIS A 908 -25.50 -8.41 -8.42
N PHE A 909 -26.41 -8.93 -9.24
CA PHE A 909 -27.77 -9.28 -8.84
C PHE A 909 -27.91 -10.79 -8.60
N ALA A 910 -28.99 -11.15 -7.93
CA ALA A 910 -29.33 -12.52 -7.63
C ALA A 910 -29.46 -13.34 -8.92
N LYS A 911 -28.84 -14.51 -8.94
CA LYS A 911 -29.07 -15.55 -9.94
C LYS A 911 -30.14 -16.50 -9.45
N PHE A 912 -30.61 -17.38 -10.31
CA PHE A 912 -31.35 -18.57 -9.91
C PHE A 912 -30.56 -19.82 -10.28
N ALA A 913 -30.74 -20.89 -9.53
CA ALA A 913 -30.17 -22.19 -9.85
C ALA A 913 -31.17 -23.05 -10.63
N THR A 914 -30.64 -23.94 -11.48
CA THR A 914 -31.42 -24.89 -12.28
C THR A 914 -30.77 -26.26 -12.32
N ILE A 915 -31.60 -27.30 -12.31
CA ILE A 915 -31.20 -28.69 -12.56
C ILE A 915 -31.26 -29.04 -14.06
N ASP A 916 -31.89 -28.20 -14.89
CA ASP A 916 -31.98 -28.41 -16.34
C ASP A 916 -30.67 -28.06 -17.05
N GLY A 917 -29.98 -29.09 -17.54
CA GLY A 917 -28.73 -28.95 -18.30
C GLY A 917 -28.89 -28.27 -19.66
N ASN A 918 -30.08 -28.32 -20.24
CA ASN A 918 -30.41 -27.78 -21.56
C ASN A 918 -30.89 -26.33 -21.52
N TYR A 919 -31.00 -25.73 -20.33
CA TYR A 919 -31.39 -24.34 -20.17
C TYR A 919 -30.42 -23.41 -20.92
N LYS A 920 -30.91 -22.73 -21.96
CA LYS A 920 -30.18 -21.71 -22.71
C LYS A 920 -30.54 -20.32 -22.21
N ALA A 921 -29.59 -19.66 -21.54
CA ALA A 921 -29.79 -18.30 -21.07
C ALA A 921 -29.90 -17.33 -22.25
N LYS A 922 -30.84 -16.38 -22.18
CA LYS A 922 -30.99 -15.30 -23.18
C LYS A 922 -29.84 -14.27 -23.13
N SER A 923 -29.06 -14.24 -22.05
CA SER A 923 -27.89 -13.37 -21.86
C SER A 923 -26.92 -14.01 -20.86
N GLN A 924 -25.60 -13.80 -21.03
CA GLN A 924 -24.57 -14.28 -20.10
C GLN A 924 -24.76 -13.72 -18.67
N HIS A 925 -25.28 -12.50 -18.53
CA HIS A 925 -25.53 -11.89 -17.21
C HIS A 925 -26.72 -12.51 -16.46
N LYS A 926 -27.55 -13.29 -17.15
CA LYS A 926 -28.69 -14.04 -16.57
C LYS A 926 -28.46 -15.56 -16.61
N ALA A 927 -27.20 -15.99 -16.78
CA ALA A 927 -26.89 -17.42 -16.80
C ALA A 927 -27.19 -18.04 -15.41
N PRO A 928 -28.00 -19.11 -15.35
CA PRO A 928 -28.33 -19.72 -14.07
C PRO A 928 -27.15 -20.48 -13.49
N VAL A 929 -27.19 -20.68 -12.18
CA VAL A 929 -26.28 -21.59 -11.49
C VAL A 929 -26.70 -23.02 -11.85
N LYS A 930 -25.88 -23.72 -12.63
CA LYS A 930 -26.17 -25.09 -13.04
C LYS A 930 -25.87 -26.07 -11.91
N LEU A 931 -26.87 -26.84 -11.50
CA LEU A 931 -26.75 -27.94 -10.55
C LEU A 931 -26.72 -29.29 -11.27
N THR A 932 -26.05 -29.37 -12.42
CA THR A 932 -25.96 -30.59 -13.24
C THR A 932 -24.86 -31.53 -12.76
N THR A 933 -24.80 -32.75 -13.30
CA THR A 933 -23.74 -33.74 -13.06
C THR A 933 -22.32 -33.23 -13.29
N GLN A 934 -22.16 -32.22 -14.16
CA GLN A 934 -20.87 -31.61 -14.50
C GLN A 934 -20.49 -30.42 -13.62
N SER A 935 -21.45 -29.88 -12.84
CA SER A 935 -21.20 -28.79 -11.90
C SER A 935 -20.29 -29.24 -10.74
N LYS A 936 -19.64 -28.28 -10.05
CA LYS A 936 -18.78 -28.59 -8.90
C LYS A 936 -19.55 -29.33 -7.80
N ILE A 937 -20.73 -28.84 -7.47
CA ILE A 937 -21.62 -29.47 -6.49
C ILE A 937 -22.10 -30.84 -6.99
N GLY A 938 -22.41 -30.96 -8.28
CA GLY A 938 -22.82 -32.23 -8.88
C GLY A 938 -21.74 -33.30 -8.80
N ARG A 939 -20.47 -32.94 -9.10
CA ARG A 939 -19.34 -33.87 -8.94
C ARG A 939 -19.15 -34.30 -7.49
N PHE A 940 -19.30 -33.37 -6.53
CA PHE A 940 -19.20 -33.69 -5.10
C PHE A 940 -20.32 -34.63 -4.65
N LEU A 941 -21.59 -34.29 -4.92
CA LEU A 941 -22.74 -35.09 -4.54
C LEU A 941 -22.83 -36.43 -5.27
N ARG A 942 -22.13 -36.60 -6.41
CA ARG A 942 -21.99 -37.92 -7.07
C ARG A 942 -20.90 -38.79 -6.44
N SER A 943 -19.97 -38.18 -5.71
CA SER A 943 -18.77 -38.87 -5.22
C SER A 943 -19.03 -39.65 -3.93
N PRO A 944 -18.30 -40.76 -3.71
CA PRO A 944 -18.20 -41.44 -2.42
C PRO A 944 -17.84 -40.52 -1.24
N LYS A 945 -17.20 -39.37 -1.50
CA LYS A 945 -16.86 -38.39 -0.45
C LYS A 945 -18.09 -37.72 0.18
N ALA A 946 -19.21 -37.68 -0.53
CA ALA A 946 -20.46 -37.16 0.02
C ALA A 946 -21.24 -38.25 0.79
N TRP A 947 -21.00 -39.54 0.50
CA TRP A 947 -21.79 -40.66 1.01
C TRP A 947 -20.89 -41.88 1.29
N SER A 948 -20.55 -42.10 2.56
CA SER A 948 -19.58 -43.12 3.00
C SER A 948 -19.98 -44.56 2.68
N LEU A 949 -21.28 -44.84 2.52
CA LEU A 949 -21.80 -46.18 2.21
C LEU A 949 -21.69 -46.56 0.72
N ARG A 950 -21.09 -45.72 -0.14
CA ARG A 950 -20.93 -45.99 -1.58
C ARG A 950 -19.46 -46.04 -1.97
N SER A 951 -19.10 -47.04 -2.78
CA SER A 951 -17.77 -47.18 -3.40
C SER A 951 -17.69 -46.57 -4.80
N GLU A 952 -18.83 -46.42 -5.49
CA GLU A 952 -18.90 -45.95 -6.88
C GLU A 952 -19.63 -44.60 -7.03
N LEU A 953 -19.34 -43.90 -8.13
CA LEU A 953 -19.99 -42.64 -8.50
C LEU A 953 -21.47 -42.86 -8.86
N LEU A 954 -22.34 -41.93 -8.45
CA LEU A 954 -23.73 -41.93 -8.92
C LEU A 954 -23.82 -41.76 -10.44
N THR A 955 -24.69 -42.52 -11.08
CA THR A 955 -25.08 -42.31 -12.47
C THR A 955 -25.79 -40.96 -12.64
N GLU A 956 -25.90 -40.48 -13.88
CA GLU A 956 -26.58 -39.21 -14.16
C GLU A 956 -28.06 -39.24 -13.76
N THR A 957 -28.74 -40.37 -13.97
CA THR A 957 -30.14 -40.56 -13.60
C THR A 957 -30.33 -40.55 -12.08
N GLU A 958 -29.50 -41.29 -11.32
CA GLU A 958 -29.54 -41.29 -9.85
C GLU A 958 -29.22 -39.92 -9.25
N TYR A 959 -28.29 -39.18 -9.87
CA TYR A 959 -27.97 -37.82 -9.44
C TYR A 959 -29.15 -36.88 -9.65
N ASN A 960 -29.81 -36.93 -10.82
CA ASN A 960 -30.92 -36.03 -11.13
C ASN A 960 -32.11 -36.25 -10.18
N THR A 961 -32.39 -37.51 -9.80
CA THR A 961 -33.40 -37.81 -8.77
C THR A 961 -32.96 -37.34 -7.39
N LEU A 962 -31.70 -37.59 -7.01
CA LEU A 962 -31.14 -37.16 -5.72
C LEU A 962 -31.24 -35.64 -5.54
N ILE A 963 -30.72 -34.87 -6.48
CA ILE A 963 -30.66 -33.41 -6.38
C ILE A 963 -32.07 -32.81 -6.36
N SER A 964 -32.99 -33.34 -7.14
CA SER A 964 -34.40 -32.90 -7.14
C SER A 964 -35.04 -33.13 -5.77
N THR A 965 -34.97 -34.35 -5.23
CA THR A 965 -35.52 -34.66 -3.91
C THR A 965 -34.86 -33.85 -2.80
N PHE A 966 -33.54 -33.65 -2.89
CA PHE A 966 -32.78 -32.90 -1.90
C PHE A 966 -33.18 -31.41 -1.87
N ILE A 967 -33.39 -30.80 -3.04
CA ILE A 967 -33.89 -29.43 -3.17
C ILE A 967 -35.31 -29.32 -2.60
N THR A 968 -36.19 -30.28 -2.89
CA THR A 968 -37.57 -30.27 -2.37
C THR A 968 -37.59 -30.36 -0.84
N ALA A 969 -36.75 -31.22 -0.25
CA ALA A 969 -36.62 -31.33 1.20
C ALA A 969 -36.14 -30.02 1.84
N LEU A 970 -35.10 -29.39 1.30
CA LEU A 970 -34.58 -28.12 1.81
C LEU A 970 -35.55 -26.95 1.59
N ALA A 971 -36.36 -26.98 0.53
CA ALA A 971 -37.41 -25.99 0.30
C ALA A 971 -38.57 -26.14 1.31
N ASP A 972 -38.98 -27.38 1.61
CA ASP A 972 -40.00 -27.69 2.62
C ASP A 972 -39.53 -27.32 4.05
N ALA A 973 -38.22 -27.41 4.31
CA ALA A 973 -37.58 -26.93 5.53
C ALA A 973 -37.39 -25.40 5.60
N GLY A 974 -37.71 -24.64 4.55
CA GLY A 974 -37.60 -23.18 4.53
C GLY A 974 -36.23 -22.62 4.16
N PHE A 975 -35.26 -23.43 3.71
CA PHE A 975 -33.96 -22.93 3.25
C PHE A 975 -33.98 -22.44 1.80
N LEU A 976 -34.87 -22.98 0.96
CA LEU A 976 -34.93 -22.69 -0.48
C LEU A 976 -36.29 -22.18 -0.91
N ILE A 977 -36.32 -21.40 -1.99
CA ILE A 977 -37.52 -21.02 -2.75
C ILE A 977 -37.37 -21.56 -4.17
N THR A 978 -38.45 -22.11 -4.72
CA THR A 978 -38.46 -22.78 -6.03
C THR A 978 -39.43 -22.16 -7.04
N LYS A 979 -40.19 -21.12 -6.66
CA LYS A 979 -41.27 -20.55 -7.49
C LYS A 979 -40.80 -19.96 -8.84
N ASN A 980 -39.64 -19.31 -8.87
CA ASN A 980 -39.09 -18.62 -10.05
C ASN A 980 -37.66 -19.10 -10.37
N GLY A 981 -37.38 -20.38 -10.14
CA GLY A 981 -36.04 -20.94 -10.08
C GLY A 981 -35.57 -21.12 -8.63
N ILE A 982 -34.48 -21.86 -8.43
CA ILE A 982 -34.03 -22.25 -7.09
C ILE A 982 -33.15 -21.14 -6.50
N GLN A 983 -33.56 -20.59 -5.35
CA GLN A 983 -32.79 -19.58 -4.62
C GLN A 983 -32.77 -19.90 -3.11
N LEU A 984 -31.68 -19.53 -2.45
CA LEU A 984 -31.49 -19.63 -1.00
C LEU A 984 -32.21 -18.50 -0.27
N GLN A 985 -33.02 -18.80 0.75
CA GLN A 985 -33.68 -17.78 1.55
C GLN A 985 -32.68 -17.01 2.41
N ILE A 986 -32.60 -15.69 2.23
CA ILE A 986 -31.65 -14.85 2.99
C ILE A 986 -31.90 -14.89 4.51
N SER A 987 -33.16 -15.06 4.91
CA SER A 987 -33.58 -15.16 6.32
C SER A 987 -32.98 -16.35 7.05
N SER A 988 -32.57 -17.40 6.33
CA SER A 988 -31.96 -18.60 6.92
C SER A 988 -30.49 -18.42 7.30
N LEU A 989 -29.82 -17.34 6.86
CA LEU A 989 -28.40 -17.13 7.13
C LEU A 989 -28.18 -16.57 8.54
N VAL A 990 -27.14 -17.07 9.19
CA VAL A 990 -26.61 -16.54 10.46
C VAL A 990 -25.14 -16.24 10.27
N TRP A 991 -24.75 -14.99 10.51
CA TRP A 991 -23.37 -14.54 10.43
C TRP A 991 -22.74 -14.69 11.81
N LYS A 992 -21.68 -15.49 11.92
CA LYS A 992 -21.03 -15.81 13.19
C LYS A 992 -19.56 -15.43 13.17
N PHE A 993 -19.09 -14.87 14.27
CA PHE A 993 -17.66 -14.60 14.48
C PHE A 993 -16.87 -15.91 14.61
N SER A 994 -15.68 -15.95 14.02
CA SER A 994 -14.75 -17.09 14.07
C SER A 994 -13.36 -16.58 14.38
N ILE A 995 -12.60 -17.35 15.17
CA ILE A 995 -11.22 -17.03 15.60
C ILE A 995 -10.25 -17.95 14.88
#